data_AF-A0A256Z2B8-F1
#
_entry.id   AF-A0A256Z2B8-F1
#
_cell.length_a   1.000
_cell.length_b   1.000
_cell.length_c   1.000
_cell.angle_alpha   90.00
_cell.angle_beta   90.00
_cell.angle_gamma   90.00
#
_symmetry.space_group_name_H-M   'P 1'
#
loop_
_entity.id
_entity.type
_entity.pdbx_description
1 polymer ?
#
loop_
_entity_poly.entity_id
_entity_poly.type
_entity_poly.pdbx_seq_one_letter_code
_entity_poly.pdbx_strand_id
1 'polypeptide(L)'
;MVKYKKYITIIFALLMLAPILMGLPIKAQGPYAEITSSGPIAAVPGQIIEINVTVYSEGYYTIALVDTGTFYPEIYNYIELYLFPGEYTFRLSLPEEMPGTYVTPYIYIGTWPSPVWAYPSPNTTEIFPKLIVTPTITPNVDALGNNKTLTIKGTGFEPGSVVDTMYAKCQTASCGGLVKNWTISPAITVGDNGTFTTRLSLGELQPTPYLARGKYLIETYDARGYSANATLLIVPQILLSTTEGFGAWKAPPDNVTIYGYGFSADATIKLIKFSNTNFTNIYYEFEPVVDYSPRTSYYASKVLLKTDDSGYFEYTFRTWYWDSKNGIWKFYWGFGTNMTAGLYNITVVEAPIIESITKSSTFTINKTNYITFTTLETEAVFGTSVLVNVTATIIGSDLRFIPVATNRSFILDQVLAIDFTYLGKDYRITATRWIDTGTGDHYTRYELLNMTGYPAIPPVSLFVHDELMTYDSSIGANVSAISFTPGYPSAGPGGTEPVSGENLAYKFSALFYEYTNQIFLVLKERSREIYSAVASVYYKNYDTGTEKTFTGNMTIGTDYLTYTTDWFSDHEWRWKVTLVVARDTLDATATLEGYVIREDTFRAPGYLVRPRLAVEAGQVLPGEEITILATGFGPGKFYTGTENILTLRLDNSTYPVIIVDAETSYEDNTVVLGRDGNVTFVMRLPEDLPFGAHWLWGKDIYGYEYTLMLIVGAKNYFVVLVRAVISKSNVVSAAPETEVTAAGMHVGLKLEACPCEEFEVTKVCGFKVSSAIPCDYLGDEIVVNGSGFSPGTVVKIFLRPGEIWVAKATVREDGSFTASFIVPTIPAGEYQVVIKTPTEEYIAQFFNGTYVFPPEESVLIVKPKVLLTSITRKDLMPILSGPGLVRVIGTGFKPGTVISGLVVNNTEVLFTLNTHITGWSVDSNGVLRATTASVEPALYIPFSDEGIYEVALVYREPGAPEPDVSTPGYVVVANKVLHEIPKVLTGLGSLRSLIEETILPQVTSTANIVGAIQGDVSVIKGTVEAIVGVLGKLDTIESKVSSIEGKLGKLDDIYSAVTGLSGQLNNVLIALQASTAALNASVTQLAASVGEISAAVSTIKDQIIPLLSNLATKDDVNAITTALAPALEDISSGISSISDALSSVSADVSAIKSQTADVATKADVEAVKTDIGGKVDAIMPVLYVAVVLALLAFIFALLAYTAARRK
;
A
#
# COMPACT_ATOMS: atom_id res chain seq x y z
N MET A 1 -22.23 92.56 32.69
CA MET A 1 -22.62 91.61 31.62
C MET A 1 -21.37 91.10 30.89
N VAL A 2 -20.51 90.28 31.55
CA VAL A 2 -19.14 89.99 31.05
C VAL A 2 -18.71 88.52 31.28
N LYS A 3 -19.59 87.54 31.02
CA LYS A 3 -19.30 86.10 31.28
C LYS A 3 -19.42 85.13 30.09
N TYR A 4 -19.81 85.58 28.89
CA TYR A 4 -20.05 84.70 27.74
C TYR A 4 -19.07 84.82 26.55
N LYS A 5 -18.09 85.74 26.58
CA LYS A 5 -17.11 85.88 25.47
C LYS A 5 -16.09 84.72 25.37
N LYS A 6 -15.71 84.06 26.47
CA LYS A 6 -14.68 82.99 26.43
C LYS A 6 -15.16 81.70 25.73
N TYR A 7 -16.41 81.30 25.94
CA TYR A 7 -16.92 80.02 25.40
C TYR A 7 -17.12 80.06 23.88
N ILE A 8 -17.62 81.17 23.34
CA ILE A 8 -17.85 81.31 21.88
C ILE A 8 -16.54 81.25 21.11
N THR A 9 -15.46 81.89 21.60
CA THR A 9 -14.15 81.85 20.95
C THR A 9 -13.52 80.45 20.95
N ILE A 10 -13.72 79.65 22.01
CA ILE A 10 -13.24 78.27 22.08
C ILE A 10 -14.00 77.37 21.08
N ILE A 11 -15.33 77.52 20.98
CA ILE A 11 -16.16 76.76 20.03
C ILE A 11 -15.80 77.14 18.58
N PHE A 12 -15.60 78.43 18.28
CA PHE A 12 -15.14 78.86 16.95
C PHE A 12 -13.73 78.37 16.61
N ALA A 13 -12.81 78.32 17.57
CA ALA A 13 -11.46 77.77 17.36
C ALA A 13 -11.50 76.26 17.06
N LEU A 14 -12.35 75.50 17.75
CA LEU A 14 -12.55 74.07 17.49
C LEU A 14 -13.17 73.82 16.11
N LEU A 15 -14.17 74.62 15.70
CA LEU A 15 -14.76 74.51 14.36
C LEU A 15 -13.79 74.91 13.24
N MET A 16 -12.91 75.89 13.47
CA MET A 16 -11.85 76.28 12.52
C MET A 16 -10.72 75.23 12.41
N LEU A 17 -10.58 74.32 13.37
CA LEU A 17 -9.60 73.23 13.33
C LEU A 17 -10.08 71.99 12.55
N ALA A 18 -11.39 71.84 12.33
CA ALA A 18 -11.97 70.67 11.65
C ALA A 18 -11.39 70.39 10.25
N PRO A 19 -11.13 71.39 9.36
CA PRO A 19 -10.53 71.13 8.04
C PRO A 19 -9.06 70.69 8.13
N ILE A 20 -8.33 71.11 9.17
CA ILE A 20 -6.90 70.84 9.33
C ILE A 20 -6.67 69.41 9.82
N LEU A 21 -7.62 68.84 10.57
CA LEU A 21 -7.62 67.41 10.94
C LEU A 21 -7.92 66.46 9.77
N MET A 22 -8.52 66.94 8.68
CA MET A 22 -8.73 66.16 7.44
C MET A 22 -7.48 66.15 6.53
N GLY A 23 -6.44 66.92 6.86
CA GLY A 23 -5.20 67.03 6.09
C GLY A 23 -3.99 66.30 6.68
N LEU A 24 -4.16 65.57 7.78
CA LEU A 24 -3.12 64.66 8.27
C LEU A 24 -3.03 63.46 7.32
N PRO A 25 -1.81 62.99 6.94
CA PRO A 25 -1.70 61.70 6.31
C PRO A 25 -2.23 60.65 7.30
N ILE A 26 -3.21 59.87 6.86
CA ILE A 26 -3.60 58.65 7.58
C ILE A 26 -2.38 57.73 7.50
N LYS A 27 -1.53 57.77 8.54
CA LYS A 27 -0.70 56.62 8.86
C LYS A 27 -1.67 55.45 8.95
N ALA A 28 -1.50 54.46 8.07
CA ALA A 28 -2.26 53.23 8.16
C ALA A 28 -2.20 52.75 9.61
N GLN A 29 -3.36 52.59 10.25
CA GLN A 29 -3.39 51.84 11.49
C GLN A 29 -2.85 50.45 11.15
N GLY A 30 -1.92 49.94 11.96
CA GLY A 30 -1.49 48.56 11.81
C GLY A 30 -2.70 47.63 11.91
N PRO A 31 -2.65 46.44 11.29
CA PRO A 31 -3.74 45.49 11.37
C PRO A 31 -4.15 45.25 12.83
N TYR A 32 -5.45 45.15 13.09
CA TYR A 32 -5.96 44.82 14.44
C TYR A 32 -5.62 43.35 14.80
N ALA A 33 -5.61 42.48 13.78
CA ALA A 33 -5.00 41.15 13.79
C ALA A 33 -4.51 40.80 12.36
N GLU A 34 -3.51 39.92 12.24
CA GLU A 34 -2.90 39.51 10.97
C GLU A 34 -2.71 37.98 10.93
N ILE A 35 -2.96 37.35 9.77
CA ILE A 35 -2.72 35.91 9.55
C ILE A 35 -1.25 35.75 9.14
N THR A 36 -0.41 35.32 10.08
CA THR A 36 1.04 35.19 9.88
C THR A 36 1.42 33.96 9.06
N SER A 37 0.64 32.88 9.14
CA SER A 37 0.74 31.73 8.24
C SER A 37 -0.54 30.88 8.23
N SER A 38 -0.80 30.20 7.12
CA SER A 38 -1.79 29.12 7.01
C SER A 38 -1.14 27.87 6.44
N GLY A 39 -1.62 26.69 6.84
CA GLY A 39 -1.15 25.41 6.34
C GLY A 39 -2.29 24.41 6.08
N PRO A 40 -2.27 23.64 4.98
CA PRO A 40 -1.20 23.57 3.97
C PRO A 40 -1.31 24.67 2.90
N ILE A 41 -0.40 24.66 1.91
CA ILE A 41 -0.48 25.47 0.69
C ILE A 41 -1.66 25.00 -0.20
N ALA A 42 -1.87 23.68 -0.25
CA ALA A 42 -2.97 23.01 -0.93
C ALA A 42 -3.79 22.22 0.09
N ALA A 43 -5.06 22.58 0.27
CA ALA A 43 -6.02 21.88 1.12
C ALA A 43 -7.10 21.17 0.29
N VAL A 44 -7.86 20.28 0.91
CA VAL A 44 -9.01 19.58 0.27
C VAL A 44 -10.25 19.58 1.17
N PRO A 45 -11.48 19.42 0.63
CA PRO A 45 -12.70 19.31 1.43
C PRO A 45 -12.64 18.22 2.51
N GLY A 46 -13.18 18.50 3.69
CA GLY A 46 -13.08 17.64 4.87
C GLY A 46 -11.71 17.62 5.57
N GLN A 47 -10.76 18.47 5.18
CA GLN A 47 -9.47 18.61 5.86
C GLN A 47 -9.54 19.63 7.01
N ILE A 48 -8.75 19.42 8.06
CA ILE A 48 -8.48 20.44 9.09
C ILE A 48 -7.24 21.22 8.65
N ILE A 49 -7.35 22.54 8.60
CA ILE A 49 -6.25 23.46 8.31
C ILE A 49 -5.85 24.23 9.58
N GLU A 50 -4.56 24.54 9.71
CA GLU A 50 -4.02 25.32 10.82
C GLU A 50 -3.71 26.75 10.38
N ILE A 51 -4.12 27.71 11.21
CA ILE A 51 -4.14 29.14 10.89
C ILE A 51 -3.51 29.88 12.06
N ASN A 52 -2.33 30.45 11.83
CA ASN A 52 -1.62 31.25 12.83
C ASN A 52 -1.98 32.73 12.66
N VAL A 53 -2.37 33.36 13.77
CA VAL A 53 -2.87 34.73 13.83
C VAL A 53 -2.15 35.48 14.95
N THR A 54 -1.57 36.63 14.62
CA THR A 54 -1.10 37.60 15.63
C THR A 54 -2.18 38.65 15.83
N VAL A 55 -2.65 38.79 17.07
CA VAL A 55 -3.64 39.78 17.50
C VAL A 55 -2.92 40.94 18.17
N TYR A 56 -3.15 42.17 17.72
CA TYR A 56 -2.47 43.37 18.21
C TYR A 56 -3.31 44.18 19.20
N SER A 57 -4.61 43.89 19.31
CA SER A 57 -5.56 44.60 20.18
C SER A 57 -6.63 43.68 20.77
N GLU A 58 -7.08 43.98 21.98
CA GLU A 58 -8.20 43.28 22.63
C GLU A 58 -9.53 43.58 21.93
N GLY A 59 -10.34 42.56 21.62
CA GLY A 59 -11.62 42.76 20.94
C GLY A 59 -12.32 41.49 20.44
N TYR A 60 -13.48 41.69 19.81
CA TYR A 60 -14.21 40.63 19.09
C TYR A 60 -13.69 40.51 17.66
N TYR A 61 -13.31 39.29 17.27
CA TYR A 61 -12.83 38.94 15.94
C TYR A 61 -13.73 37.87 15.31
N THR A 62 -14.11 38.10 14.06
CA THR A 62 -14.79 37.13 13.20
C THR A 62 -13.74 36.50 12.28
N ILE A 63 -13.59 35.18 12.33
CA ILE A 63 -12.75 34.39 11.40
C ILE A 63 -13.70 33.64 10.46
N ALA A 64 -13.56 33.82 9.14
CA ALA A 64 -14.49 33.30 8.15
C ALA A 64 -13.79 32.70 6.92
N LEU A 65 -14.44 31.72 6.28
CA LEU A 65 -14.08 31.20 4.96
C LEU A 65 -14.98 31.87 3.91
N VAL A 66 -14.38 32.55 2.94
CA VAL A 66 -15.07 33.43 1.98
C VAL A 66 -14.55 33.29 0.55
N ASP A 67 -15.42 33.53 -0.43
CA ASP A 67 -15.05 33.71 -1.85
C ASP A 67 -14.78 35.20 -2.18
N THR A 68 -14.10 35.45 -3.30
CA THR A 68 -13.85 36.80 -3.85
C THR A 68 -14.92 37.25 -4.87
N GLY A 69 -16.11 36.65 -4.82
CA GLY A 69 -17.26 36.87 -5.71
C GLY A 69 -17.92 38.27 -5.65
N THR A 70 -17.20 39.30 -6.09
CA THR A 70 -17.68 40.70 -6.22
C THR A 70 -17.97 41.43 -4.90
N PHE A 71 -18.89 42.41 -4.90
CA PHE A 71 -18.98 43.49 -3.89
C PHE A 71 -19.51 43.05 -2.51
N TYR A 72 -19.93 41.79 -2.38
CA TYR A 72 -20.36 41.13 -1.14
C TYR A 72 -19.86 39.68 -1.17
N PRO A 73 -18.83 39.31 -0.38
CA PRO A 73 -18.33 37.95 -0.37
C PRO A 73 -19.34 37.01 0.32
N GLU A 74 -19.59 35.83 -0.26
CA GLU A 74 -20.35 34.78 0.41
C GLU A 74 -19.52 34.15 1.53
N ILE A 75 -20.14 33.92 2.69
CA ILE A 75 -19.52 33.30 3.87
C ILE A 75 -19.94 31.83 3.92
N TYR A 76 -19.01 30.92 3.65
CA TYR A 76 -19.27 29.47 3.72
C TYR A 76 -19.27 28.94 5.16
N ASN A 77 -18.45 29.52 6.03
CA ASN A 77 -18.37 29.18 7.45
C ASN A 77 -17.73 30.34 8.23
N TYR A 78 -18.07 30.53 9.50
CA TYR A 78 -17.45 31.54 10.36
C TYR A 78 -17.46 31.15 11.84
N ILE A 79 -16.55 31.76 12.61
CA ILE A 79 -16.43 31.64 14.06
C ILE A 79 -16.18 33.04 14.63
N GLU A 80 -16.86 33.40 15.72
CA GLU A 80 -16.65 34.67 16.42
C GLU A 80 -16.07 34.44 17.82
N LEU A 81 -14.97 35.13 18.15
CA LEU A 81 -14.24 34.95 19.41
C LEU A 81 -13.82 36.30 20.00
N TYR A 82 -13.70 36.37 21.32
CA TYR A 82 -13.05 37.48 22.01
C TYR A 82 -11.58 37.13 22.23
N LEU A 83 -10.66 37.95 21.73
CA LEU A 83 -9.22 37.71 21.78
C LEU A 83 -8.50 38.88 22.45
N PHE A 84 -7.40 38.57 23.14
CA PHE A 84 -6.47 39.54 23.73
C PHE A 84 -5.25 39.69 22.80
N PRO A 85 -4.37 40.70 23.00
CA PRO A 85 -3.13 40.78 22.25
C PRO A 85 -2.23 39.55 22.49
N GLY A 86 -1.78 38.89 21.42
CA GLY A 86 -1.03 37.64 21.50
C GLY A 86 -1.03 36.84 20.18
N GLU A 87 -0.35 35.70 20.18
CA GLU A 87 -0.34 34.76 19.05
C GLU A 87 -1.30 33.60 19.31
N TYR A 88 -2.05 33.20 18.29
CA TYR A 88 -3.09 32.17 18.35
C TYR A 88 -2.98 31.23 17.15
N THR A 89 -3.09 29.92 17.39
CA THR A 89 -3.25 28.91 16.34
C THR A 89 -4.70 28.39 16.36
N PHE A 90 -5.42 28.58 15.26
CA PHE A 90 -6.77 28.06 15.07
C PHE A 90 -6.77 26.82 14.18
N ARG A 91 -7.59 25.83 14.54
CA ARG A 91 -7.86 24.63 13.72
C ARG A 91 -9.25 24.78 13.09
N LEU A 92 -9.29 25.07 11.79
CA LEU A 92 -10.53 25.18 11.03
C LEU A 92 -10.79 23.87 10.27
N SER A 93 -11.95 23.25 10.50
CA SER A 93 -12.41 22.13 9.69
C SER A 93 -13.11 22.65 8.44
N LEU A 94 -12.62 22.27 7.26
CA LEU A 94 -13.27 22.55 5.98
C LEU A 94 -14.45 21.57 5.81
N PRO A 95 -15.70 22.03 5.60
CA PRO A 95 -16.80 21.21 5.12
C PRO A 95 -16.44 20.17 4.04
N GLU A 96 -17.09 19.00 4.05
CA GLU A 96 -16.95 18.01 2.96
C GLU A 96 -17.62 18.48 1.66
N GLU A 97 -18.69 19.26 1.76
CA GLU A 97 -19.40 19.81 0.62
C GLU A 97 -19.05 21.29 0.50
N MET A 98 -18.39 21.63 -0.61
CA MET A 98 -17.98 22.98 -0.98
C MET A 98 -18.16 23.13 -2.49
N PRO A 99 -18.82 24.19 -2.98
CA PRO A 99 -18.71 24.56 -4.38
C PRO A 99 -17.24 24.87 -4.68
N GLY A 100 -16.66 24.23 -5.70
CA GLY A 100 -15.37 24.64 -6.23
C GLY A 100 -15.53 26.00 -6.91
N THR A 101 -15.06 27.07 -6.28
CA THR A 101 -15.16 28.42 -6.84
C THR A 101 -14.12 28.63 -7.96
N TYR A 102 -14.40 29.59 -8.86
CA TYR A 102 -13.48 30.00 -9.93
C TYR A 102 -12.26 30.78 -9.41
N VAL A 103 -12.28 31.14 -8.12
CA VAL A 103 -11.29 31.93 -7.41
C VAL A 103 -11.05 31.31 -6.04
N THR A 104 -9.84 31.46 -5.51
CA THR A 104 -9.39 30.78 -4.29
C THR A 104 -10.18 31.21 -3.05
N PRO A 105 -10.88 30.29 -2.34
CA PRO A 105 -11.47 30.60 -1.05
C PRO A 105 -10.37 30.96 -0.05
N TYR A 106 -10.55 32.04 0.70
CA TYR A 106 -9.53 32.53 1.64
C TYR A 106 -10.09 32.68 3.04
N ILE A 107 -9.19 32.66 4.02
CA ILE A 107 -9.50 32.93 5.42
C ILE A 107 -9.50 34.44 5.60
N TYR A 108 -10.65 34.99 5.96
CA TYR A 108 -10.80 36.37 6.42
C TYR A 108 -10.71 36.42 7.94
N ILE A 109 -10.06 37.46 8.48
CA ILE A 109 -10.20 37.87 9.87
C ILE A 109 -10.52 39.36 9.94
N GLY A 110 -11.54 39.73 10.71
CA GLY A 110 -11.99 41.11 10.86
C GLY A 110 -12.59 41.41 12.22
N THR A 111 -12.84 42.69 12.52
CA THR A 111 -13.41 43.16 13.79
C THR A 111 -14.84 43.67 13.61
N TRP A 112 -15.75 43.19 14.46
CA TRP A 112 -17.16 43.56 14.39
C TRP A 112 -17.39 44.97 14.98
N PRO A 113 -18.24 45.85 14.40
CA PRO A 113 -19.15 45.66 13.26
C PRO A 113 -18.64 46.26 11.93
N SER A 114 -17.34 46.49 11.76
CA SER A 114 -16.84 47.33 10.66
C SER A 114 -16.23 46.51 9.50
N PRO A 115 -16.84 46.50 8.30
CA PRO A 115 -16.20 45.96 7.10
C PRO A 115 -15.10 46.94 6.64
N VAL A 116 -13.94 46.88 7.30
CA VAL A 116 -12.73 47.56 6.84
C VAL A 116 -12.17 46.78 5.66
N TRP A 117 -12.04 47.45 4.51
CA TRP A 117 -11.59 46.86 3.25
C TRP A 117 -10.10 46.52 3.27
N ALA A 118 -9.74 45.47 4.01
CA ALA A 118 -8.43 44.85 3.92
C ALA A 118 -8.27 44.17 2.55
N TYR A 119 -7.17 44.45 1.85
CA TYR A 119 -6.76 43.63 0.71
C TYR A 119 -6.43 42.21 1.21
N PRO A 120 -6.61 41.17 0.36
CA PRO A 120 -6.30 39.80 0.75
C PRO A 120 -4.84 39.67 1.20
N SER A 121 -4.62 38.90 2.26
CA SER A 121 -3.28 38.49 2.68
C SER A 121 -2.60 37.72 1.53
N PRO A 122 -1.28 37.87 1.32
CA PRO A 122 -0.54 37.06 0.33
C PRO A 122 -0.53 35.56 0.66
N ASN A 123 -0.97 35.17 1.87
CA ASN A 123 -1.07 33.78 2.30
C ASN A 123 -2.48 33.21 1.99
N THR A 124 -2.73 32.85 0.72
CA THR A 124 -3.94 32.11 0.31
C THR A 124 -3.65 30.62 0.18
N THR A 125 -4.43 29.78 0.87
CA THR A 125 -4.41 28.31 0.70
C THR A 125 -5.36 27.91 -0.42
N GLU A 126 -4.88 27.21 -1.45
CA GLU A 126 -5.74 26.71 -2.54
C GLU A 126 -6.52 25.46 -2.12
N ILE A 127 -7.82 25.42 -2.41
CA ILE A 127 -8.69 24.26 -2.13
C ILE A 127 -8.85 23.42 -3.41
N PHE A 128 -8.19 22.28 -3.44
CA PHE A 128 -8.19 21.34 -4.56
C PHE A 128 -9.38 20.37 -4.49
N PRO A 129 -9.91 19.93 -5.65
CA PRO A 129 -10.96 18.92 -5.69
C PRO A 129 -10.43 17.55 -5.21
N LYS A 130 -11.31 16.75 -4.62
CA LYS A 130 -10.99 15.50 -3.92
C LYS A 130 -11.87 14.36 -4.43
N LEU A 131 -11.27 13.19 -4.66
CA LEU A 131 -11.99 11.95 -4.93
C LEU A 131 -12.01 11.05 -3.69
N ILE A 132 -13.07 10.26 -3.56
CA ILE A 132 -13.18 9.14 -2.62
C ILE A 132 -13.66 7.93 -3.41
N VAL A 133 -12.85 6.86 -3.44
CA VAL A 133 -13.17 5.59 -4.12
C VAL A 133 -13.57 4.55 -3.07
N THR A 134 -14.69 3.87 -3.27
CA THR A 134 -15.19 2.82 -2.37
C THR A 134 -15.60 1.58 -3.17
N PRO A 135 -15.08 0.38 -2.84
CA PRO A 135 -14.03 0.10 -1.86
C PRO A 135 -12.64 0.59 -2.31
N THR A 136 -11.75 0.88 -1.36
CA THR A 136 -10.33 1.23 -1.63
C THR A 136 -9.46 0.02 -1.94
N ILE A 137 -9.92 -1.20 -1.65
CA ILE A 137 -9.25 -2.48 -1.95
C ILE A 137 -10.28 -3.44 -2.55
N THR A 138 -10.02 -4.01 -3.73
CA THR A 138 -10.92 -5.03 -4.33
C THR A 138 -10.23 -5.87 -5.41
N PRO A 139 -10.66 -7.13 -5.64
CA PRO A 139 -10.45 -7.79 -6.91
C PRO A 139 -11.34 -7.20 -8.02
N ASN A 140 -11.09 -7.58 -9.28
CA ASN A 140 -11.84 -7.12 -10.45
C ASN A 140 -13.28 -7.65 -10.53
N VAL A 141 -13.55 -8.84 -9.98
CA VAL A 141 -14.83 -9.54 -10.08
C VAL A 141 -15.35 -9.97 -8.70
N ASP A 142 -16.56 -10.51 -8.64
CA ASP A 142 -17.13 -11.16 -7.45
C ASP A 142 -16.84 -12.67 -7.43
N ALA A 143 -17.42 -13.41 -6.48
CA ALA A 143 -17.24 -14.86 -6.35
C ALA A 143 -17.92 -15.69 -7.46
N LEU A 144 -18.69 -15.06 -8.34
CA LEU A 144 -19.41 -15.69 -9.46
C LEU A 144 -18.84 -15.26 -10.82
N GLY A 145 -17.85 -14.34 -10.85
CA GLY A 145 -17.25 -13.79 -12.07
C GLY A 145 -17.92 -12.53 -12.61
N ASN A 146 -18.88 -11.92 -11.88
CA ASN A 146 -19.47 -10.65 -12.29
C ASN A 146 -18.49 -9.50 -12.05
N ASN A 147 -18.43 -8.55 -12.98
CA ASN A 147 -17.62 -7.33 -12.85
C ASN A 147 -17.99 -6.54 -11.59
N LYS A 148 -17.00 -6.21 -10.75
CA LYS A 148 -17.24 -5.33 -9.61
C LYS A 148 -17.32 -3.87 -10.04
N THR A 149 -18.10 -3.10 -9.28
CA THR A 149 -18.24 -1.66 -9.45
C THR A 149 -17.57 -0.90 -8.31
N LEU A 150 -16.85 0.17 -8.67
CA LEU A 150 -16.35 1.18 -7.75
C LEU A 150 -17.41 2.27 -7.61
N THR A 151 -17.74 2.68 -6.39
CA THR A 151 -18.48 3.94 -6.17
C THR A 151 -17.46 5.05 -5.96
N ILE A 152 -17.59 6.15 -6.72
CA ILE A 152 -16.66 7.29 -6.67
C ILE A 152 -17.46 8.55 -6.33
N LYS A 153 -17.13 9.21 -5.20
CA LYS A 153 -17.64 10.53 -4.80
C LYS A 153 -16.57 11.58 -5.11
N GLY A 154 -16.96 12.66 -5.79
CA GLY A 154 -16.14 13.86 -5.93
C GLY A 154 -16.67 14.99 -5.04
N THR A 155 -15.76 15.81 -4.50
CA THR A 155 -16.06 16.97 -3.63
C THR A 155 -15.08 18.12 -3.90
N GLY A 156 -15.54 19.38 -3.88
CA GLY A 156 -14.71 20.56 -4.16
C GLY A 156 -14.47 20.83 -5.65
N PHE A 157 -15.23 20.15 -6.50
CA PHE A 157 -15.25 20.37 -7.95
C PHE A 157 -16.04 21.64 -8.28
N GLU A 158 -15.74 22.27 -9.42
CA GLU A 158 -16.48 23.45 -9.87
C GLU A 158 -17.93 23.07 -10.26
N PRO A 159 -18.97 23.72 -9.68
CA PRO A 159 -20.36 23.53 -10.08
C PRO A 159 -20.57 23.66 -11.59
N GLY A 160 -21.33 22.74 -12.18
CA GLY A 160 -21.53 22.71 -13.64
C GLY A 160 -20.37 22.14 -14.46
N SER A 161 -19.22 21.82 -13.87
CA SER A 161 -18.18 21.03 -14.56
C SER A 161 -18.73 19.71 -15.10
N VAL A 162 -18.15 19.24 -16.20
CA VAL A 162 -18.53 17.97 -16.84
C VAL A 162 -17.41 16.96 -16.67
N VAL A 163 -17.70 15.85 -15.99
CA VAL A 163 -16.79 14.72 -15.80
C VAL A 163 -17.18 13.62 -16.78
N ASP A 164 -16.45 13.55 -17.91
CA ASP A 164 -16.65 12.55 -18.97
C ASP A 164 -15.66 11.38 -18.91
N THR A 165 -14.55 11.52 -18.17
CA THR A 165 -13.45 10.55 -18.15
C THR A 165 -12.86 10.43 -16.75
N MET A 166 -12.54 9.21 -16.34
CA MET A 166 -11.66 8.96 -15.18
C MET A 166 -10.53 8.02 -15.57
N TYR A 167 -9.32 8.28 -15.07
CA TYR A 167 -8.13 7.50 -15.36
C TYR A 167 -7.72 6.64 -14.16
N ALA A 168 -7.20 5.45 -14.43
CA ALA A 168 -6.50 4.60 -13.47
C ALA A 168 -5.02 4.55 -13.86
N LYS A 169 -4.19 5.36 -13.19
CA LYS A 169 -2.73 5.38 -13.38
C LYS A 169 -2.08 4.34 -12.46
N CYS A 170 -1.41 3.36 -13.03
CA CYS A 170 -0.59 2.40 -12.29
C CYS A 170 0.50 3.10 -11.44
N GLN A 171 0.79 2.60 -10.24
CA GLN A 171 1.79 3.14 -9.30
C GLN A 171 2.81 2.09 -8.79
N THR A 172 2.73 0.83 -9.23
CA THR A 172 3.64 -0.27 -8.85
C THR A 172 4.10 -1.02 -10.10
N ALA A 173 5.32 -1.57 -10.13
CA ALA A 173 5.82 -2.22 -11.35
C ALA A 173 4.95 -3.44 -11.75
N SER A 174 4.38 -4.13 -10.76
CA SER A 174 3.35 -5.17 -10.91
C SER A 174 2.14 -4.83 -11.80
N CYS A 175 1.80 -3.55 -12.03
CA CYS A 175 0.68 -3.17 -12.92
C CYS A 175 1.10 -2.66 -14.31
N GLY A 176 2.33 -2.94 -14.76
CA GLY A 176 2.77 -2.74 -16.15
C GLY A 176 2.91 -1.28 -16.61
N GLY A 177 2.67 -0.30 -15.74
CA GLY A 177 2.80 1.13 -16.05
C GLY A 177 1.69 1.71 -16.94
N LEU A 178 0.72 0.91 -17.38
CA LEU A 178 -0.36 1.38 -18.25
C LEU A 178 -1.32 2.32 -17.53
N VAL A 179 -1.77 3.34 -18.25
CA VAL A 179 -2.87 4.23 -17.84
C VAL A 179 -4.13 3.78 -18.57
N LYS A 180 -5.07 3.22 -17.83
CA LYS A 180 -6.41 2.87 -18.34
C LYS A 180 -7.40 3.98 -18.01
N ASN A 181 -8.58 3.98 -18.66
CA ASN A 181 -9.65 4.91 -18.33
C ASN A 181 -11.05 4.31 -18.45
N TRP A 182 -12.01 4.99 -17.82
CA TRP A 182 -13.44 4.83 -18.06
C TRP A 182 -13.94 6.06 -18.82
N THR A 183 -14.61 5.83 -19.95
CA THR A 183 -15.42 6.85 -20.64
C THR A 183 -16.83 6.83 -20.07
N ILE A 184 -17.31 7.96 -19.58
CA ILE A 184 -18.60 8.10 -18.88
C ILE A 184 -19.61 8.71 -19.85
N SER A 185 -20.65 7.95 -20.18
CA SER A 185 -21.70 8.37 -21.13
C SER A 185 -23.09 8.01 -20.60
N PRO A 186 -23.99 9.00 -20.39
CA PRO A 186 -23.75 10.43 -20.48
C PRO A 186 -22.75 10.91 -19.41
N ALA A 187 -21.98 11.94 -19.75
CA ALA A 187 -21.03 12.56 -18.83
C ALA A 187 -21.75 13.21 -17.63
N ILE A 188 -21.07 13.28 -16.48
CA ILE A 188 -21.66 13.73 -15.21
C ILE A 188 -21.49 15.24 -15.07
N THR A 189 -22.59 15.98 -14.89
CA THR A 189 -22.53 17.37 -14.44
C THR A 189 -22.36 17.43 -12.92
N VAL A 190 -21.38 18.20 -12.46
CA VAL A 190 -21.14 18.47 -11.02
C VAL A 190 -22.27 19.36 -10.48
N GLY A 191 -22.83 19.00 -9.33
CA GLY A 191 -23.94 19.73 -8.70
C GLY A 191 -23.52 21.05 -8.05
N ASP A 192 -24.50 21.88 -7.71
CA ASP A 192 -24.30 23.23 -7.16
C ASP A 192 -23.48 23.27 -5.86
N ASN A 193 -23.45 22.17 -5.10
CA ASN A 193 -22.63 22.01 -3.89
C ASN A 193 -21.16 21.56 -4.17
N GLY A 194 -20.73 21.56 -5.44
CA GLY A 194 -19.40 21.13 -5.88
C GLY A 194 -19.13 19.63 -5.70
N THR A 195 -20.19 18.80 -5.70
CA THR A 195 -20.08 17.35 -5.55
C THR A 195 -20.67 16.58 -6.72
N PHE A 196 -20.24 15.32 -6.85
CA PHE A 196 -20.90 14.32 -7.69
C PHE A 196 -20.72 12.92 -7.09
N THR A 197 -21.48 11.94 -7.57
CA THR A 197 -21.24 10.52 -7.28
C THR A 197 -21.58 9.66 -8.48
N THR A 198 -20.73 8.68 -8.78
CA THR A 198 -20.94 7.72 -9.89
C THR A 198 -20.54 6.30 -9.50
N ARG A 199 -20.87 5.33 -10.36
CA ARG A 199 -20.42 3.93 -10.26
C ARG A 199 -19.76 3.52 -11.56
N LEU A 200 -18.53 3.02 -11.48
CA LEU A 200 -17.76 2.57 -12.64
C LEU A 200 -17.47 1.07 -12.53
N SER A 201 -17.69 0.32 -13.61
CA SER A 201 -17.39 -1.12 -13.66
C SER A 201 -15.91 -1.37 -13.94
N LEU A 202 -15.26 -2.26 -13.18
CA LEU A 202 -13.89 -2.68 -13.48
C LEU A 202 -13.78 -3.40 -14.83
N GLY A 203 -14.88 -3.95 -15.35
CA GLY A 203 -14.94 -4.57 -16.68
C GLY A 203 -15.25 -3.63 -17.86
N GLU A 204 -15.40 -2.32 -17.63
CA GLU A 204 -15.67 -1.33 -18.69
C GLU A 204 -14.43 -0.49 -19.07
N LEU A 205 -13.30 -0.74 -18.40
CA LEU A 205 -12.03 -0.07 -18.65
C LEU A 205 -11.54 -0.21 -20.10
N GLN A 206 -10.94 0.88 -20.60
CA GLN A 206 -10.33 0.96 -21.93
C GLN A 206 -8.80 1.12 -21.81
N PRO A 207 -7.99 0.61 -22.76
CA PRO A 207 -8.41 -0.13 -23.98
C PRO A 207 -8.79 -1.60 -23.72
N THR A 208 -8.42 -2.13 -22.56
CA THR A 208 -8.65 -3.51 -22.12
C THR A 208 -9.37 -3.49 -20.77
N PRO A 209 -10.34 -4.38 -20.50
CA PRO A 209 -11.05 -4.43 -19.23
C PRO A 209 -10.09 -4.80 -18.08
N TYR A 210 -10.55 -4.62 -16.83
CA TYR A 210 -9.83 -4.98 -15.60
C TYR A 210 -8.54 -4.20 -15.35
N LEU A 211 -8.00 -4.39 -14.14
CA LEU A 211 -6.71 -3.86 -13.70
C LEU A 211 -5.84 -5.02 -13.19
N ALA A 212 -4.54 -4.94 -13.43
CA ALA A 212 -3.56 -5.87 -12.90
C ALA A 212 -3.36 -5.68 -11.39
N ARG A 213 -2.61 -6.57 -10.73
CA ARG A 213 -2.22 -6.42 -9.33
C ARG A 213 -1.44 -5.12 -9.17
N GLY A 214 -1.86 -4.27 -8.24
CA GLY A 214 -1.10 -3.07 -7.95
C GLY A 214 -1.88 -1.97 -7.25
N LYS A 215 -1.14 -0.94 -6.87
CA LYS A 215 -1.70 0.33 -6.41
C LYS A 215 -1.97 1.20 -7.64
N TYR A 216 -3.16 1.78 -7.71
CA TYR A 216 -3.57 2.72 -8.74
C TYR A 216 -3.92 4.06 -8.13
N LEU A 217 -3.51 5.13 -8.82
CA LEU A 217 -4.04 6.47 -8.62
C LEU A 217 -5.23 6.63 -9.56
N ILE A 218 -6.44 6.66 -8.98
CA ILE A 218 -7.67 6.99 -9.71
C ILE A 218 -7.77 8.51 -9.74
N GLU A 219 -7.88 9.11 -10.92
CA GLU A 219 -7.90 10.56 -11.09
C GLU A 219 -8.96 11.03 -12.09
N THR A 220 -9.37 12.28 -11.94
CA THR A 220 -10.11 13.05 -12.95
C THR A 220 -9.84 14.55 -12.76
N TYR A 221 -10.33 15.36 -13.69
CA TYR A 221 -10.06 16.79 -13.78
C TYR A 221 -11.39 17.55 -13.80
N ASP A 222 -11.39 18.77 -13.27
CA ASP A 222 -12.51 19.71 -13.42
C ASP A 222 -12.27 20.70 -14.59
N ALA A 223 -13.22 21.60 -14.85
CA ALA A 223 -13.09 22.61 -15.91
C ALA A 223 -11.96 23.63 -15.67
N ARG A 224 -11.48 23.75 -14.42
CA ARG A 224 -10.31 24.57 -14.04
C ARG A 224 -8.99 23.87 -14.38
N GLY A 225 -9.03 22.56 -14.65
CA GLY A 225 -7.87 21.71 -14.92
C GLY A 225 -7.19 21.15 -13.67
N TYR A 226 -7.79 21.33 -12.48
CA TYR A 226 -7.25 20.77 -11.25
C TYR A 226 -7.52 19.26 -11.19
N SER A 227 -6.49 18.46 -10.88
CA SER A 227 -6.62 17.02 -10.74
C SER A 227 -7.07 16.63 -9.34
N ALA A 228 -8.21 15.94 -9.26
CA ALA A 228 -8.66 15.24 -8.06
C ALA A 228 -8.21 13.79 -8.14
N ASN A 229 -7.70 13.22 -7.05
CA ASN A 229 -7.23 11.84 -7.04
C ASN A 229 -7.58 11.04 -5.77
N ALA A 230 -7.52 9.72 -5.89
CA ALA A 230 -7.74 8.74 -4.82
C ALA A 230 -6.90 7.47 -5.07
N THR A 231 -6.61 6.69 -4.02
CA THR A 231 -5.92 5.40 -4.15
C THR A 231 -6.91 4.24 -4.26
N LEU A 232 -6.64 3.32 -5.18
CA LEU A 232 -7.26 2.00 -5.29
C LEU A 232 -6.16 0.92 -5.23
N LEU A 233 -6.41 -0.19 -4.52
CA LEU A 233 -5.55 -1.37 -4.51
C LEU A 233 -6.28 -2.56 -5.13
N ILE A 234 -5.70 -3.13 -6.17
CA ILE A 234 -6.23 -4.31 -6.86
C ILE A 234 -5.55 -5.57 -6.34
N VAL A 235 -6.36 -6.55 -5.92
CA VAL A 235 -5.90 -7.84 -5.40
C VAL A 235 -6.24 -8.99 -6.37
N PRO A 236 -5.38 -10.01 -6.51
CA PRO A 236 -5.65 -11.13 -7.41
C PRO A 236 -6.80 -12.02 -6.92
N GLN A 237 -7.53 -12.59 -7.86
CA GLN A 237 -8.58 -13.57 -7.61
C GLN A 237 -8.52 -14.70 -8.64
N ILE A 238 -8.83 -15.92 -8.20
CA ILE A 238 -8.95 -17.11 -9.05
C ILE A 238 -10.40 -17.59 -9.04
N LEU A 239 -10.93 -17.92 -10.21
CA LEU A 239 -12.24 -18.55 -10.42
C LEU A 239 -12.11 -19.80 -11.30
N LEU A 240 -13.14 -20.65 -11.28
CA LEU A 240 -13.20 -21.93 -12.00
C LEU A 240 -14.47 -21.99 -12.86
N SER A 241 -14.42 -22.65 -14.02
CA SER A 241 -15.62 -22.92 -14.83
C SER A 241 -16.61 -23.88 -14.14
N THR A 242 -16.12 -24.81 -13.30
CA THR A 242 -16.94 -25.67 -12.44
C THR A 242 -16.33 -25.78 -11.04
N THR A 243 -17.17 -25.95 -10.02
CA THR A 243 -16.75 -26.22 -8.64
C THR A 243 -16.67 -27.73 -8.34
N GLU A 244 -17.17 -28.58 -9.24
CA GLU A 244 -17.09 -30.03 -9.11
C GLU A 244 -16.92 -30.76 -10.46
N GLY A 245 -16.56 -32.06 -10.38
CA GLY A 245 -16.44 -32.95 -11.53
C GLY A 245 -16.14 -34.40 -11.14
N PHE A 246 -15.93 -35.26 -12.15
CA PHE A 246 -15.68 -36.69 -11.98
C PHE A 246 -14.27 -37.05 -12.50
N GLY A 247 -13.41 -37.58 -11.64
CA GLY A 247 -12.02 -37.92 -12.00
C GLY A 247 -11.98 -39.18 -12.86
N ALA A 248 -11.85 -39.03 -14.18
CA ALA A 248 -11.97 -40.13 -15.14
C ALA A 248 -11.01 -40.00 -16.32
N TRP A 249 -10.36 -41.12 -16.67
CA TRP A 249 -9.33 -41.19 -17.71
C TRP A 249 -9.87 -41.26 -19.16
N LYS A 250 -11.15 -41.60 -19.38
CA LYS A 250 -11.68 -42.02 -20.71
C LYS A 250 -13.01 -41.41 -21.18
N ALA A 251 -13.74 -40.68 -20.33
CA ALA A 251 -14.85 -39.85 -20.79
C ALA A 251 -14.30 -38.50 -21.32
N PRO A 252 -14.98 -37.79 -22.24
CA PRO A 252 -14.66 -36.40 -22.50
C PRO A 252 -14.86 -35.61 -21.19
N PRO A 253 -13.81 -34.99 -20.61
CA PRO A 253 -13.93 -34.32 -19.33
C PRO A 253 -14.77 -33.06 -19.47
N ASP A 254 -15.53 -32.73 -18.43
CA ASP A 254 -16.03 -31.38 -18.23
C ASP A 254 -14.83 -30.43 -18.23
N ASN A 255 -14.82 -29.44 -19.12
CA ASN A 255 -13.63 -28.61 -19.35
C ASN A 255 -13.42 -27.66 -18.17
N VAL A 256 -12.61 -28.08 -17.20
CA VAL A 256 -12.12 -27.22 -16.12
C VAL A 256 -11.23 -26.14 -16.75
N THR A 257 -11.66 -24.89 -16.60
CA THR A 257 -10.93 -23.69 -16.96
C THR A 257 -10.67 -22.89 -15.70
N ILE A 258 -9.42 -22.51 -15.48
CA ILE A 258 -9.02 -21.57 -14.43
C ILE A 258 -8.98 -20.17 -15.04
N TYR A 259 -9.65 -19.23 -14.39
CA TYR A 259 -9.61 -17.81 -14.71
C TYR A 259 -8.87 -17.08 -13.59
N GLY A 260 -7.78 -16.40 -13.93
CA GLY A 260 -7.10 -15.48 -13.02
C GLY A 260 -7.46 -14.04 -13.37
N TYR A 261 -7.79 -13.23 -12.37
CA TYR A 261 -8.09 -11.80 -12.54
C TYR A 261 -7.23 -10.97 -11.59
N GLY A 262 -6.65 -9.87 -12.07
CA GLY A 262 -5.88 -8.95 -11.23
C GLY A 262 -4.59 -9.55 -10.66
N PHE A 263 -4.00 -10.53 -11.34
CA PHE A 263 -2.60 -10.94 -11.17
C PHE A 263 -1.66 -9.84 -11.67
N SER A 264 -0.35 -9.94 -11.48
CA SER A 264 0.55 -8.90 -12.00
C SER A 264 0.58 -8.92 -13.54
N ALA A 265 0.85 -7.79 -14.21
CA ALA A 265 0.84 -7.67 -15.66
C ALA A 265 2.04 -8.38 -16.33
N ASP A 266 1.83 -8.97 -17.51
CA ASP A 266 2.84 -9.76 -18.27
C ASP A 266 3.53 -10.89 -17.48
N ALA A 267 3.01 -11.26 -16.31
CA ALA A 267 3.65 -12.19 -15.39
C ALA A 267 3.52 -13.65 -15.88
N THR A 268 4.57 -14.45 -15.69
CA THR A 268 4.57 -15.85 -16.12
C THR A 268 3.98 -16.73 -15.02
N ILE A 269 2.93 -17.49 -15.32
CA ILE A 269 2.38 -18.47 -14.37
C ILE A 269 3.30 -19.69 -14.37
N LYS A 270 4.04 -19.87 -13.27
CA LYS A 270 5.07 -20.90 -13.12
C LYS A 270 4.45 -22.29 -12.91
N LEU A 271 3.41 -22.36 -12.07
CA LEU A 271 2.86 -23.62 -11.58
C LEU A 271 1.41 -23.43 -11.11
N ILE A 272 0.56 -24.43 -11.37
CA ILE A 272 -0.78 -24.56 -10.78
C ILE A 272 -0.80 -25.86 -9.96
N LYS A 273 -1.19 -25.78 -8.68
CA LYS A 273 -1.13 -26.88 -7.71
C LYS A 273 -2.51 -27.14 -7.10
N PHE A 274 -3.03 -28.36 -7.26
CA PHE A 274 -4.25 -28.83 -6.61
C PHE A 274 -3.86 -29.70 -5.40
N SER A 275 -4.22 -29.32 -4.18
CA SER A 275 -3.87 -30.05 -2.95
C SER A 275 -5.11 -30.60 -2.26
N ASN A 276 -5.22 -31.94 -2.11
CA ASN A 276 -6.38 -32.57 -1.48
C ASN A 276 -6.41 -32.27 0.02
N THR A 277 -7.48 -31.67 0.53
CA THR A 277 -7.56 -31.18 1.92
C THR A 277 -7.92 -32.25 2.94
N ASN A 278 -8.50 -33.38 2.51
CA ASN A 278 -9.26 -34.24 3.41
C ASN A 278 -8.56 -35.57 3.77
N PHE A 279 -7.63 -36.08 2.95
CA PHE A 279 -7.24 -37.50 3.07
C PHE A 279 -5.74 -37.86 3.05
N THR A 280 -4.84 -37.16 2.35
CA THR A 280 -3.56 -37.80 1.95
C THR A 280 -2.30 -36.92 1.83
N ASN A 281 -2.38 -35.59 1.94
CA ASN A 281 -1.31 -34.68 1.47
C ASN A 281 -0.92 -34.85 -0.02
N ILE A 282 -1.68 -35.61 -0.83
CA ILE A 282 -1.44 -35.70 -2.27
C ILE A 282 -1.75 -34.35 -2.91
N TYR A 283 -0.81 -33.89 -3.72
CA TYR A 283 -0.97 -32.73 -4.59
C TYR A 283 -0.66 -33.09 -6.04
N TYR A 284 -1.36 -32.41 -6.95
CA TYR A 284 -1.17 -32.50 -8.40
C TYR A 284 -0.60 -31.15 -8.86
N GLU A 285 0.51 -31.19 -9.60
CA GLU A 285 1.29 -30.03 -9.99
C GLU A 285 1.39 -29.94 -11.51
N PHE A 286 0.97 -28.81 -12.06
CA PHE A 286 0.80 -28.57 -13.48
C PHE A 286 1.56 -27.31 -13.89
N GLU A 287 2.57 -27.45 -14.75
CA GLU A 287 3.13 -26.32 -15.48
C GLU A 287 2.15 -25.94 -16.61
N PRO A 288 1.62 -24.70 -16.66
CA PRO A 288 0.65 -24.31 -17.68
C PRO A 288 1.37 -23.97 -19.00
N VAL A 289 1.77 -25.00 -19.75
CA VAL A 289 2.48 -24.85 -21.03
C VAL A 289 1.50 -24.50 -22.16
N VAL A 290 1.80 -23.46 -22.94
CA VAL A 290 0.98 -22.99 -24.08
C VAL A 290 1.63 -23.22 -25.45
N ASP A 291 2.97 -23.34 -25.53
CA ASP A 291 3.70 -23.69 -26.75
C ASP A 291 5.10 -24.29 -26.43
N TYR A 292 5.87 -24.66 -27.45
CA TYR A 292 7.28 -25.06 -27.37
C TYR A 292 8.15 -24.27 -28.36
N SER A 293 9.33 -23.83 -27.93
CA SER A 293 10.21 -22.98 -28.72
C SER A 293 11.68 -23.47 -28.74
N PRO A 294 12.35 -23.57 -29.92
CA PRO A 294 11.80 -23.55 -31.27
C PRO A 294 11.28 -24.95 -31.68
N ARG A 295 10.13 -25.01 -32.37
CA ARG A 295 9.43 -26.25 -32.78
C ARG A 295 10.20 -27.19 -33.73
N THR A 296 11.46 -26.91 -34.06
CA THR A 296 12.31 -27.66 -35.01
C THR A 296 13.46 -28.44 -34.35
N SER A 297 13.65 -28.33 -33.03
CA SER A 297 14.72 -29.04 -32.31
C SER A 297 14.17 -30.13 -31.38
N TYR A 298 15.00 -31.14 -31.10
CA TYR A 298 14.73 -32.15 -30.07
C TYR A 298 14.82 -31.60 -28.63
N TYR A 299 15.21 -30.33 -28.49
CA TYR A 299 15.41 -29.62 -27.22
C TYR A 299 14.54 -28.35 -27.14
N ALA A 300 13.30 -28.41 -27.66
CA ALA A 300 12.39 -27.27 -27.61
C ALA A 300 11.98 -26.96 -26.16
N SER A 301 12.28 -25.74 -25.72
CA SER A 301 11.90 -25.22 -24.39
C SER A 301 10.39 -25.04 -24.28
N LYS A 302 9.84 -25.25 -23.09
CA LYS A 302 8.42 -25.00 -22.77
C LYS A 302 8.16 -23.49 -22.75
N VAL A 303 7.11 -23.04 -23.43
CA VAL A 303 6.57 -21.68 -23.28
C VAL A 303 5.43 -21.77 -22.27
N LEU A 304 5.63 -21.20 -21.09
CA LEU A 304 4.62 -21.13 -20.03
C LEU A 304 3.61 -20.01 -20.31
N LEU A 305 2.40 -20.18 -19.77
CA LEU A 305 1.34 -19.19 -19.76
C LEU A 305 1.83 -17.89 -19.13
N LYS A 306 1.42 -16.77 -19.73
CA LYS A 306 1.54 -15.44 -19.17
C LYS A 306 0.15 -14.86 -18.93
N THR A 307 0.07 -13.95 -17.97
CA THR A 307 -1.03 -12.98 -17.89
C THR A 307 -0.91 -11.96 -19.03
N ASP A 308 -1.99 -11.26 -19.30
CA ASP A 308 -1.99 -10.10 -20.18
C ASP A 308 -1.58 -8.79 -19.45
N ASP A 309 -1.76 -7.67 -20.16
CA ASP A 309 -1.56 -6.29 -19.68
C ASP A 309 -2.49 -5.88 -18.52
N SER A 310 -3.54 -6.67 -18.31
CA SER A 310 -4.64 -6.46 -17.37
C SER A 310 -4.54 -7.39 -16.16
N GLY A 311 -3.50 -8.22 -16.09
CA GLY A 311 -3.37 -9.23 -15.04
C GLY A 311 -4.42 -10.34 -15.14
N TYR A 312 -5.01 -10.54 -16.31
CA TYR A 312 -5.96 -11.60 -16.59
C TYR A 312 -5.24 -12.80 -17.25
N PHE A 313 -5.72 -14.01 -16.97
CA PHE A 313 -5.35 -15.20 -17.72
C PHE A 313 -6.49 -16.22 -17.75
N GLU A 314 -6.52 -17.03 -18.81
CA GLU A 314 -7.38 -18.20 -18.94
C GLU A 314 -6.53 -19.45 -19.17
N TYR A 315 -6.82 -20.54 -18.46
CA TYR A 315 -6.19 -21.84 -18.70
C TYR A 315 -7.21 -22.98 -18.64
N THR A 316 -7.65 -23.47 -19.81
CA THR A 316 -8.44 -24.71 -19.95
C THR A 316 -7.52 -25.93 -19.98
N PHE A 317 -7.75 -26.92 -19.12
CA PHE A 317 -7.02 -28.18 -19.17
C PHE A 317 -7.54 -29.08 -20.31
N ARG A 318 -6.94 -28.97 -21.50
CA ARG A 318 -7.36 -29.72 -22.70
C ARG A 318 -6.57 -31.02 -22.89
N THR A 319 -7.25 -32.08 -23.35
CA THR A 319 -6.63 -33.36 -23.75
C THR A 319 -6.20 -33.38 -25.22
N TRP A 320 -6.82 -32.57 -26.07
CA TRP A 320 -6.54 -32.46 -27.51
C TRP A 320 -6.53 -31.00 -27.96
N TYR A 321 -5.62 -30.64 -28.88
CA TYR A 321 -5.66 -29.38 -29.62
C TYR A 321 -5.47 -29.59 -31.12
N TRP A 322 -6.04 -28.68 -31.92
CA TRP A 322 -5.92 -28.70 -33.38
C TRP A 322 -4.68 -27.92 -33.81
N ASP A 323 -3.68 -28.60 -34.35
CA ASP A 323 -2.52 -27.94 -34.98
C ASP A 323 -2.95 -27.44 -36.37
N SER A 324 -3.47 -26.22 -36.41
CA SER A 324 -3.98 -25.57 -37.63
C SER A 324 -2.96 -25.44 -38.76
N LYS A 325 -1.66 -25.58 -38.48
CA LYS A 325 -0.57 -25.48 -39.46
C LYS A 325 -0.18 -26.85 -40.03
N ASN A 326 -0.42 -27.92 -39.29
CA ASN A 326 -0.14 -29.30 -39.72
C ASN A 326 -1.42 -30.12 -40.05
N GLY A 327 -2.62 -29.56 -39.79
CA GLY A 327 -3.90 -30.20 -40.09
C GLY A 327 -4.20 -31.45 -39.25
N ILE A 328 -3.65 -31.53 -38.02
CA ILE A 328 -3.73 -32.71 -37.16
C ILE A 328 -4.13 -32.35 -35.73
N TRP A 329 -4.92 -33.22 -35.11
CA TRP A 329 -5.13 -33.21 -33.68
C TRP A 329 -3.89 -33.72 -32.96
N LYS A 330 -3.36 -32.94 -32.02
CA LYS A 330 -2.26 -33.35 -31.14
C LYS A 330 -2.80 -33.61 -29.75
N PHE A 331 -2.49 -34.80 -29.23
CA PHE A 331 -2.76 -35.19 -27.86
C PHE A 331 -1.80 -34.44 -26.91
N TYR A 332 -2.34 -33.93 -25.80
CA TYR A 332 -1.55 -33.35 -24.72
C TYR A 332 -1.88 -34.08 -23.43
N TRP A 333 -0.87 -34.33 -22.60
CA TRP A 333 -1.03 -34.97 -21.29
C TRP A 333 -1.59 -34.00 -20.24
N GLY A 334 -2.58 -33.18 -20.63
CA GLY A 334 -3.09 -32.06 -19.85
C GLY A 334 -3.98 -32.47 -18.69
N PHE A 335 -4.95 -33.37 -18.91
CA PHE A 335 -5.99 -33.69 -17.92
C PHE A 335 -6.50 -35.15 -18.01
N GLY A 336 -5.59 -36.11 -17.96
CA GLY A 336 -5.95 -37.50 -17.68
C GLY A 336 -6.25 -37.66 -16.18
N THR A 337 -7.47 -37.35 -15.75
CA THR A 337 -7.79 -37.07 -14.33
C THR A 337 -7.93 -38.32 -13.44
N ASN A 338 -6.81 -38.97 -13.14
CA ASN A 338 -6.68 -39.79 -11.93
C ASN A 338 -6.50 -38.90 -10.67
N MET A 339 -7.43 -37.96 -10.50
CA MET A 339 -7.57 -37.16 -9.30
C MET A 339 -8.41 -37.95 -8.29
N THR A 340 -7.80 -38.28 -7.14
CA THR A 340 -8.51 -38.96 -6.05
C THR A 340 -9.66 -38.09 -5.54
N ALA A 341 -10.85 -38.66 -5.39
CA ALA A 341 -12.01 -37.87 -5.05
C ALA A 341 -11.95 -37.25 -3.63
N GLY A 342 -12.72 -36.16 -3.43
CA GLY A 342 -12.57 -35.25 -2.29
C GLY A 342 -12.39 -33.79 -2.71
N LEU A 343 -12.09 -32.93 -1.73
CA LEU A 343 -11.96 -31.47 -1.91
C LEU A 343 -10.51 -31.05 -2.13
N TYR A 344 -10.27 -30.16 -3.09
CA TYR A 344 -8.97 -29.66 -3.48
C TYR A 344 -8.84 -28.14 -3.32
N ASN A 345 -7.87 -27.69 -2.51
CA ASN A 345 -7.44 -26.30 -2.53
C ASN A 345 -6.50 -26.07 -3.72
N ILE A 346 -6.83 -25.12 -4.59
CA ILE A 346 -6.02 -24.75 -5.75
C ILE A 346 -5.10 -23.59 -5.37
N THR A 347 -3.83 -23.68 -5.76
CA THR A 347 -2.83 -22.63 -5.61
C THR A 347 -2.17 -22.34 -6.96
N VAL A 348 -2.12 -21.07 -7.35
CA VAL A 348 -1.39 -20.60 -8.54
C VAL A 348 -0.11 -19.91 -8.08
N VAL A 349 1.01 -20.27 -8.70
CA VAL A 349 2.34 -19.66 -8.46
C VAL A 349 2.68 -18.74 -9.63
N GLU A 350 2.80 -17.45 -9.34
CA GLU A 350 3.34 -16.46 -10.27
C GLU A 350 4.88 -16.48 -10.18
N ALA A 351 5.57 -16.48 -11.31
CA ALA A 351 7.01 -16.28 -11.33
C ALA A 351 7.33 -14.86 -10.82
N PRO A 352 8.42 -14.63 -10.06
CA PRO A 352 8.72 -13.31 -9.52
C PRO A 352 8.80 -12.27 -10.63
N ILE A 353 7.98 -11.22 -10.55
CA ILE A 353 8.30 -9.98 -11.24
C ILE A 353 9.57 -9.45 -10.59
N ILE A 354 10.61 -9.25 -11.42
CA ILE A 354 11.88 -8.68 -11.00
C ILE A 354 11.67 -7.16 -10.86
N GLU A 355 10.91 -6.75 -9.85
CA GLU A 355 10.92 -5.37 -9.38
C GLU A 355 12.35 -5.09 -8.93
N SER A 356 13.03 -4.19 -9.63
CA SER A 356 14.44 -3.86 -9.42
C SER A 356 14.60 -2.36 -9.16
N ILE A 357 15.59 -2.03 -8.34
CA ILE A 357 15.89 -0.67 -7.93
C ILE A 357 17.39 -0.41 -7.99
N THR A 358 17.75 0.80 -8.40
CA THR A 358 19.09 1.36 -8.29
C THR A 358 18.98 2.74 -7.64
N LYS A 359 19.58 2.95 -6.48
CA LYS A 359 19.76 4.27 -5.86
C LYS A 359 21.25 4.54 -5.69
N SER A 360 21.72 5.70 -6.14
CA SER A 360 23.12 6.12 -6.02
C SER A 360 23.26 7.41 -5.21
N SER A 361 24.43 7.60 -4.63
CA SER A 361 24.86 8.80 -3.91
C SER A 361 26.32 9.11 -4.24
N THR A 362 26.65 10.39 -4.37
CA THR A 362 28.00 10.88 -4.74
C THR A 362 28.61 11.72 -3.63
N PHE A 363 29.90 11.53 -3.34
CA PHE A 363 30.62 12.21 -2.26
C PHE A 363 32.14 12.22 -2.52
N THR A 364 32.86 13.27 -2.11
CA THR A 364 34.32 13.35 -2.30
C THR A 364 35.07 12.86 -1.06
N ILE A 365 36.03 11.94 -1.23
CA ILE A 365 36.84 11.41 -0.13
C ILE A 365 37.96 12.40 0.21
N ASN A 366 37.91 12.96 1.42
CA ASN A 366 38.92 13.91 1.90
C ASN A 366 40.23 13.20 2.32
N LYS A 367 41.33 13.94 2.35
CA LYS A 367 42.69 13.41 2.10
C LYS A 367 43.48 13.06 3.37
N THR A 368 42.91 12.30 4.31
CA THR A 368 43.61 11.99 5.59
C THR A 368 43.29 10.61 6.19
N ASN A 369 43.67 9.53 5.48
CA ASN A 369 43.85 8.12 5.92
C ASN A 369 42.72 7.35 6.64
N TYR A 370 41.69 8.00 7.21
CA TYR A 370 40.50 7.35 7.75
C TYR A 370 39.29 8.27 7.57
N ILE A 371 38.31 7.87 6.77
CA ILE A 371 36.99 8.49 6.82
C ILE A 371 35.89 7.44 6.77
N THR A 372 35.09 7.42 7.83
CA THR A 372 33.79 6.76 7.86
C THR A 372 32.77 7.75 7.30
N PHE A 373 32.24 7.49 6.10
CA PHE A 373 31.09 8.22 5.57
C PHE A 373 29.79 7.44 5.85
N THR A 374 28.76 8.18 6.24
CA THR A 374 27.41 7.68 6.58
C THR A 374 26.42 8.38 5.66
N THR A 375 26.10 7.77 4.52
CA THR A 375 25.23 8.39 3.51
C THR A 375 24.33 7.36 2.81
N LEU A 376 23.26 6.98 3.50
CA LEU A 376 21.93 6.78 2.92
C LEU A 376 20.93 6.97 4.06
N GLU A 377 20.11 8.02 3.98
CA GLU A 377 19.17 8.39 5.04
C GLU A 377 18.04 7.36 5.17
N THR A 378 17.35 7.38 6.31
CA THR A 378 16.25 6.47 6.64
C THR A 378 14.96 6.79 5.89
N GLU A 379 15.01 6.83 4.56
CA GLU A 379 13.84 6.82 3.70
C GLU A 379 13.19 5.43 3.70
N ALA A 380 11.86 5.37 3.52
CA ALA A 380 11.12 4.11 3.35
C ALA A 380 11.27 3.59 1.90
N VAL A 381 12.46 3.07 1.60
CA VAL A 381 12.90 2.54 0.31
C VAL A 381 12.09 1.29 -0.07
N PHE A 382 10.97 1.51 -0.77
CA PHE A 382 10.03 0.48 -1.28
C PHE A 382 9.26 -0.26 -0.18
N GLY A 383 8.86 0.47 0.87
CA GLY A 383 8.11 -0.09 1.99
C GLY A 383 8.96 -0.89 2.98
N THR A 384 10.28 -0.89 2.80
CA THR A 384 11.28 -1.32 3.79
C THR A 384 12.29 -0.20 4.02
N SER A 385 12.79 -0.07 5.25
CA SER A 385 13.63 1.04 5.71
C SER A 385 15.06 0.53 5.84
N VAL A 386 15.98 1.00 4.99
CA VAL A 386 17.34 0.43 4.86
C VAL A 386 18.42 1.52 4.94
N LEU A 387 19.38 1.33 5.85
CA LEU A 387 20.62 2.09 5.94
C LEU A 387 21.75 1.33 5.23
N VAL A 388 22.53 2.04 4.41
CA VAL A 388 23.80 1.53 3.86
C VAL A 388 24.91 2.56 4.11
N ASN A 389 25.90 2.17 4.90
CA ASN A 389 27.11 2.95 5.13
C ASN A 389 28.25 2.36 4.30
N VAL A 390 28.94 3.21 3.52
CA VAL A 390 30.06 2.79 2.68
C VAL A 390 31.29 3.61 3.07
N THR A 391 32.34 2.90 3.42
CA THR A 391 33.62 3.47 3.85
C THR A 391 34.74 3.00 2.92
N ALA A 392 35.72 3.86 2.68
CA ALA A 392 36.86 3.54 1.83
C ALA A 392 38.15 4.16 2.40
N THR A 393 39.13 3.30 2.64
CA THR A 393 40.47 3.68 3.08
C THR A 393 41.40 3.55 1.88
N ILE A 394 41.81 4.70 1.32
CA ILE A 394 42.69 4.79 0.14
C ILE A 394 44.03 5.37 0.59
N ILE A 395 45.11 4.60 0.40
CA ILE A 395 46.48 4.99 0.70
C ILE A 395 47.23 5.10 -0.62
N GLY A 396 47.68 6.31 -0.95
CA GLY A 396 48.30 6.64 -2.23
C GLY A 396 49.11 7.93 -2.19
N SER A 397 49.71 8.27 -3.33
CA SER A 397 50.51 9.49 -3.50
C SER A 397 49.67 10.75 -3.58
N ASP A 398 50.35 11.88 -3.41
CA ASP A 398 49.86 13.15 -3.91
C ASP A 398 49.62 13.12 -5.43
N LEU A 399 48.72 14.00 -5.89
CA LEU A 399 48.41 14.18 -7.30
C LEU A 399 49.62 14.82 -8.00
N ARG A 400 50.19 14.11 -8.97
CA ARG A 400 51.45 14.50 -9.62
C ARG A 400 51.45 14.12 -11.09
N PHE A 401 52.30 14.77 -11.88
CA PHE A 401 52.56 14.36 -13.25
C PHE A 401 53.50 13.14 -13.28
N ILE A 402 53.00 12.01 -13.79
CA ILE A 402 53.73 10.75 -13.92
C ILE A 402 54.04 10.53 -15.42
N PRO A 403 55.30 10.25 -15.82
CA PRO A 403 55.62 9.94 -17.22
C PRO A 403 54.82 8.74 -17.74
N VAL A 404 54.10 8.93 -18.85
CA VAL A 404 53.31 7.88 -19.52
C VAL A 404 53.89 7.48 -20.88
N ALA A 405 54.55 8.41 -21.58
CA ALA A 405 55.22 8.13 -22.84
C ALA A 405 56.43 9.05 -23.03
N THR A 406 57.44 8.59 -23.78
CA THR A 406 58.64 9.37 -24.08
C THR A 406 59.16 9.08 -25.49
N ASN A 407 59.77 10.09 -26.14
CA ASN A 407 60.40 9.94 -27.45
C ASN A 407 61.67 10.81 -27.52
N ARG A 408 62.75 10.33 -28.18
CA ARG A 408 64.07 11.00 -28.20
C ARG A 408 64.71 10.98 -29.58
N SER A 409 65.56 11.97 -29.86
CA SER A 409 66.47 11.94 -31.01
C SER A 409 67.85 12.50 -30.66
N PHE A 410 68.86 12.04 -31.39
CA PHE A 410 70.22 12.62 -31.40
C PHE A 410 70.39 13.70 -32.49
N ILE A 411 69.31 14.04 -33.20
CA ILE A 411 69.24 15.13 -34.18
C ILE A 411 68.44 16.26 -33.54
N LEU A 412 69.10 17.38 -33.24
CA LEU A 412 68.50 18.49 -32.49
C LEU A 412 67.30 19.12 -33.20
N ASP A 413 67.26 19.09 -34.53
CA ASP A 413 66.22 19.75 -35.34
C ASP A 413 65.12 18.77 -35.80
N GLN A 414 65.03 17.58 -35.19
CA GLN A 414 63.97 16.62 -35.48
C GLN A 414 62.67 16.95 -34.72
N VAL A 415 61.53 16.89 -35.42
CA VAL A 415 60.21 16.87 -34.77
C VAL A 415 60.04 15.59 -33.96
N LEU A 416 59.88 15.71 -32.65
CA LEU A 416 59.48 14.60 -31.78
C LEU A 416 57.96 14.52 -31.72
N ALA A 417 57.41 13.31 -31.61
CA ALA A 417 55.98 13.07 -31.54
C ALA A 417 55.65 11.93 -30.57
N ILE A 418 54.54 12.05 -29.84
CA ILE A 418 53.98 11.03 -28.95
C ILE A 418 52.50 10.88 -29.26
N ASP A 419 52.09 9.66 -29.59
CA ASP A 419 50.68 9.26 -29.72
C ASP A 419 50.13 8.80 -28.36
N PHE A 420 48.91 9.20 -28.02
CA PHE A 420 48.21 8.80 -26.80
C PHE A 420 46.68 8.87 -26.99
N THR A 421 45.95 7.98 -26.31
CA THR A 421 44.48 7.93 -26.33
C THR A 421 43.93 8.54 -25.03
N TYR A 422 42.93 9.41 -25.13
CA TYR A 422 42.24 10.01 -23.97
C TYR A 422 40.73 10.09 -24.23
N LEU A 423 39.90 9.68 -23.27
CA LEU A 423 38.43 9.61 -23.37
C LEU A 423 37.92 8.93 -24.67
N GLY A 424 38.60 7.86 -25.10
CA GLY A 424 38.24 7.10 -26.32
C GLY A 424 38.56 7.81 -27.65
N LYS A 425 39.41 8.84 -27.62
CA LYS A 425 39.90 9.59 -28.79
C LYS A 425 41.42 9.56 -28.85
N ASP A 426 41.96 9.49 -30.06
CA ASP A 426 43.39 9.43 -30.29
C ASP A 426 43.97 10.81 -30.57
N TYR A 427 45.13 11.10 -29.97
CA TYR A 427 45.82 12.38 -30.04
C TYR A 427 47.31 12.18 -30.28
N ARG A 428 47.95 13.18 -30.88
CA ARG A 428 49.40 13.27 -31.06
C ARG A 428 49.90 14.61 -30.54
N ILE A 429 50.75 14.61 -29.53
CA ILE A 429 51.53 15.80 -29.16
C ILE A 429 52.86 15.75 -29.91
N THR A 430 53.23 16.85 -30.57
CA THR A 430 54.54 17.02 -31.18
C THR A 430 55.32 18.14 -30.50
N ALA A 431 56.64 18.11 -30.62
CA ALA A 431 57.54 19.16 -30.14
C ALA A 431 58.73 19.32 -31.08
N THR A 432 59.03 20.55 -31.45
CA THR A 432 60.09 20.92 -32.39
C THR A 432 60.96 22.02 -31.80
N ARG A 433 62.28 21.87 -31.88
CA ARG A 433 63.25 22.90 -31.49
C ARG A 433 63.27 24.06 -32.49
N TRP A 434 63.37 25.28 -31.98
CA TRP A 434 63.62 26.50 -32.76
C TRP A 434 64.56 27.44 -31.97
N ILE A 435 65.24 28.35 -32.67
CA ILE A 435 66.09 29.39 -32.06
C ILE A 435 65.72 30.72 -32.70
N ASP A 436 65.46 31.73 -31.88
CA ASP A 436 65.24 33.09 -32.36
C ASP A 436 66.58 33.68 -32.86
N THR A 437 66.62 34.07 -34.14
CA THR A 437 67.84 34.55 -34.78
C THR A 437 68.18 36.02 -34.47
N GLY A 438 67.29 36.74 -33.77
CA GLY A 438 67.49 38.10 -33.28
C GLY A 438 67.97 38.16 -31.84
N THR A 439 67.51 37.27 -30.95
CA THR A 439 67.93 37.24 -29.53
C THR A 439 68.94 36.14 -29.22
N GLY A 440 68.91 35.02 -29.95
CA GLY A 440 69.68 33.80 -29.64
C GLY A 440 68.99 32.87 -28.63
N ASP A 441 67.75 33.16 -28.22
CA ASP A 441 66.99 32.33 -27.29
C ASP A 441 66.50 31.03 -27.94
N HIS A 442 66.45 29.96 -27.16
CA HIS A 442 66.00 28.64 -27.59
C HIS A 442 64.54 28.42 -27.21
N TYR A 443 63.71 27.96 -28.15
CA TYR A 443 62.27 27.74 -27.99
C TYR A 443 61.86 26.32 -28.41
N THR A 444 60.76 25.84 -27.83
CA THR A 444 60.08 24.62 -28.27
C THR A 444 58.70 24.96 -28.83
N ARG A 445 58.50 24.70 -30.13
CA ARG A 445 57.18 24.68 -30.74
C ARG A 445 56.48 23.36 -30.44
N TYR A 446 55.47 23.39 -29.59
CA TYR A 446 54.56 22.27 -29.34
C TYR A 446 53.34 22.38 -30.27
N GLU A 447 52.85 21.24 -30.77
CA GLU A 447 51.56 21.17 -31.49
C GLU A 447 50.80 19.91 -31.09
N LEU A 448 49.54 20.07 -30.66
CA LEU A 448 48.63 18.97 -30.33
C LEU A 448 47.65 18.73 -31.48
N LEU A 449 47.66 17.51 -32.03
CA LEU A 449 46.79 17.05 -33.10
C LEU A 449 45.74 16.06 -32.56
N ASN A 450 44.50 16.19 -32.99
CA ASN A 450 43.51 15.12 -32.92
C ASN A 450 43.75 14.14 -34.09
N MET A 451 44.00 12.88 -33.76
CA MET A 451 44.29 11.78 -34.68
C MET A 451 43.10 10.82 -34.87
N THR A 452 41.98 11.04 -34.16
CA THR A 452 40.83 10.13 -34.14
C THR A 452 40.28 9.87 -35.56
N GLY A 453 40.40 8.63 -36.03
CA GLY A 453 39.97 8.22 -37.38
C GLY A 453 41.04 8.35 -38.48
N TYR A 454 42.26 8.76 -38.16
CA TYR A 454 43.40 8.71 -39.09
C TYR A 454 43.71 7.25 -39.48
N PRO A 455 44.06 6.94 -40.75
CA PRO A 455 44.30 7.84 -41.88
C PRO A 455 43.05 8.20 -42.72
N ALA A 456 41.86 7.72 -42.38
CA ALA A 456 40.63 8.02 -43.12
C ALA A 456 40.15 9.47 -42.91
N ILE A 457 40.47 10.06 -41.76
CA ILE A 457 40.26 11.47 -41.43
C ILE A 457 41.64 12.15 -41.28
N PRO A 458 41.91 13.30 -41.93
CA PRO A 458 43.15 14.05 -41.73
C PRO A 458 43.30 14.53 -40.28
N PRO A 459 44.53 14.61 -39.73
CA PRO A 459 44.74 15.14 -38.38
C PRO A 459 44.30 16.61 -38.27
N VAL A 460 43.70 16.98 -37.14
CA VAL A 460 43.26 18.36 -36.88
C VAL A 460 44.08 18.95 -35.73
N SER A 461 44.81 20.03 -36.00
CA SER A 461 45.55 20.78 -34.98
C SER A 461 44.58 21.46 -34.01
N LEU A 462 44.86 21.33 -32.71
CA LEU A 462 44.06 21.87 -31.61
C LEU A 462 44.72 23.10 -30.98
N PHE A 463 46.06 23.11 -30.92
CA PHE A 463 46.87 24.29 -30.58
C PHE A 463 48.27 24.14 -31.19
N VAL A 464 48.94 25.27 -31.40
CA VAL A 464 50.39 25.39 -31.64
C VAL A 464 50.90 26.45 -30.66
N HIS A 465 51.97 26.16 -29.92
CA HIS A 465 52.48 27.05 -28.86
C HIS A 465 54.01 27.05 -28.83
N ASP A 466 54.63 28.22 -28.69
CA ASP A 466 56.08 28.40 -28.63
C ASP A 466 56.52 28.73 -27.20
N GLU A 467 57.10 27.74 -26.51
CA GLU A 467 57.56 27.85 -25.12
C GLU A 467 59.06 28.18 -25.06
N LEU A 468 59.45 29.14 -24.23
CA LEU A 468 60.86 29.49 -24.02
C LEU A 468 61.58 28.40 -23.21
N MET A 469 62.72 27.90 -23.69
CA MET A 469 63.52 26.96 -22.92
C MET A 469 64.36 27.70 -21.86
N THR A 470 64.36 27.20 -20.63
CA THR A 470 65.21 27.66 -19.53
C THR A 470 66.31 26.64 -19.25
N TYR A 471 67.56 27.07 -19.07
CA TYR A 471 68.68 26.16 -18.77
C TYR A 471 68.62 25.64 -17.32
N ASP A 472 68.40 24.33 -17.16
CA ASP A 472 68.49 23.63 -15.88
C ASP A 472 69.91 23.08 -15.69
N SER A 473 70.69 23.77 -14.86
CA SER A 473 72.07 23.39 -14.51
C SER A 473 72.18 22.10 -13.68
N SER A 474 71.09 21.57 -13.11
CA SER A 474 71.10 20.32 -12.34
C SER A 474 71.13 19.08 -13.23
N ILE A 475 70.58 19.17 -14.45
CA ILE A 475 70.57 18.09 -15.45
C ILE A 475 71.39 18.43 -16.72
N GLY A 476 71.83 19.68 -16.88
CA GLY A 476 72.69 20.11 -17.99
C GLY A 476 71.96 20.26 -19.32
N ALA A 477 70.69 20.68 -19.29
CA ALA A 477 69.82 20.81 -20.46
C ALA A 477 69.05 22.13 -20.46
N ASN A 478 68.73 22.62 -21.65
CA ASN A 478 67.64 23.58 -21.85
C ASN A 478 66.31 22.81 -21.70
N VAL A 479 65.35 23.35 -20.95
CA VAL A 479 64.08 22.70 -20.64
C VAL A 479 62.92 23.64 -20.91
N SER A 480 61.92 23.15 -21.63
CA SER A 480 60.58 23.75 -21.70
C SER A 480 59.53 22.75 -21.22
N ALA A 481 58.39 23.26 -20.78
CA ALA A 481 57.26 22.44 -20.36
C ALA A 481 55.96 23.18 -20.66
N ILE A 482 54.95 22.46 -21.15
CA ILE A 482 53.59 22.97 -21.26
C ILE A 482 52.60 22.03 -20.57
N SER A 483 51.43 22.52 -20.17
CA SER A 483 50.33 21.73 -19.60
C SER A 483 49.01 21.98 -20.34
N PHE A 484 48.26 20.89 -20.60
CA PHE A 484 47.05 20.92 -21.43
C PHE A 484 46.07 19.78 -21.12
N THR A 485 44.82 19.93 -21.56
CA THR A 485 43.76 18.91 -21.49
C THR A 485 43.06 18.84 -22.85
N PRO A 486 43.12 17.73 -23.59
CA PRO A 486 42.46 17.62 -24.89
C PRO A 486 40.93 17.82 -24.79
N GLY A 487 40.41 18.80 -25.53
CA GLY A 487 38.96 18.99 -25.72
C GLY A 487 38.20 19.79 -24.64
N TYR A 488 38.87 20.63 -23.85
CA TYR A 488 38.26 21.40 -22.75
C TYR A 488 38.07 22.89 -23.08
N PRO A 489 36.84 23.46 -23.04
CA PRO A 489 36.61 24.90 -23.21
C PRO A 489 35.74 25.54 -22.10
N SER A 490 36.32 26.39 -21.25
CA SER A 490 35.63 27.44 -20.47
C SER A 490 36.65 28.40 -19.84
N ALA A 491 36.45 29.72 -19.76
CA ALA A 491 35.45 30.57 -20.42
C ALA A 491 36.04 31.99 -20.65
N GLY A 492 35.61 32.67 -21.72
CA GLY A 492 36.06 34.03 -22.06
C GLY A 492 37.10 34.09 -23.20
N PRO A 493 37.28 35.27 -23.82
CA PRO A 493 38.16 35.44 -24.98
C PRO A 493 39.65 35.37 -24.58
N GLY A 494 40.29 34.23 -24.84
CA GLY A 494 41.72 34.00 -24.60
C GLY A 494 42.11 32.55 -24.27
N GLY A 495 41.14 31.71 -23.88
CA GLY A 495 41.40 30.34 -23.41
C GLY A 495 41.48 29.26 -24.50
N THR A 496 42.55 29.25 -25.31
CA THR A 496 42.90 28.11 -26.21
C THR A 496 44.37 27.70 -26.18
N GLU A 497 45.25 28.52 -25.61
CA GLU A 497 46.67 28.19 -25.43
C GLU A 497 46.85 27.10 -24.35
N PRO A 498 47.84 26.19 -24.48
CA PRO A 498 48.36 25.47 -23.32
C PRO A 498 49.06 26.46 -22.37
N VAL A 499 49.26 26.07 -21.11
CA VAL A 499 49.99 26.93 -20.15
C VAL A 499 51.44 26.52 -20.01
N SER A 500 52.33 27.51 -19.95
CA SER A 500 53.75 27.33 -19.59
C SER A 500 53.90 26.65 -18.22
N GLY A 501 54.87 25.74 -18.14
CA GLY A 501 55.22 24.96 -16.95
C GLY A 501 54.33 23.73 -16.69
N GLU A 502 54.65 23.01 -15.62
CA GLU A 502 53.78 21.96 -15.08
C GLU A 502 52.64 22.57 -14.23
N ASN A 503 51.39 22.38 -14.64
CA ASN A 503 50.22 22.91 -13.95
C ASN A 503 49.17 21.81 -13.70
N LEU A 504 48.99 21.43 -12.42
CA LEU A 504 48.11 20.34 -11.99
C LEU A 504 46.61 20.59 -12.23
N ALA A 505 46.20 21.77 -12.69
CA ALA A 505 44.83 22.00 -13.20
C ALA A 505 44.54 21.16 -14.46
N TYR A 506 45.58 20.87 -15.26
CA TYR A 506 45.47 20.18 -16.55
C TYR A 506 45.77 18.68 -16.45
N LYS A 507 45.26 17.88 -17.39
CA LYS A 507 45.38 16.41 -17.34
C LYS A 507 46.74 15.90 -17.84
N PHE A 508 47.38 16.62 -18.77
CA PHE A 508 48.68 16.25 -19.33
C PHE A 508 49.69 17.39 -19.23
N SER A 509 50.97 17.04 -19.15
CA SER A 509 52.08 17.97 -19.36
C SER A 509 53.12 17.35 -20.28
N ALA A 510 53.60 18.12 -21.24
CA ALA A 510 54.65 17.73 -22.17
C ALA A 510 55.92 18.53 -21.88
N LEU A 511 56.99 17.84 -21.53
CA LEU A 511 58.29 18.42 -21.22
C LEU A 511 59.27 18.11 -22.34
N PHE A 512 60.01 19.12 -22.80
CA PHE A 512 61.03 18.97 -23.83
C PHE A 512 62.39 19.38 -23.24
N TYR A 513 63.37 18.52 -23.45
CA TYR A 513 64.75 18.71 -22.98
C TYR A 513 65.69 18.74 -24.18
N GLU A 514 66.45 19.81 -24.34
CA GLU A 514 67.57 19.92 -25.27
C GLU A 514 68.89 19.80 -24.49
N TYR A 515 69.63 18.73 -24.77
CA TYR A 515 71.02 18.54 -24.38
C TYR A 515 71.91 18.77 -25.61
N THR A 516 73.22 18.98 -25.39
CA THR A 516 74.20 19.34 -26.44
C THR A 516 74.16 18.51 -27.73
N ASN A 517 73.77 17.23 -27.66
CA ASN A 517 73.70 16.32 -28.82
C ASN A 517 72.40 15.48 -28.86
N GLN A 518 71.35 15.84 -28.10
CA GLN A 518 70.08 15.10 -28.11
C GLN A 518 68.90 15.96 -27.65
N ILE A 519 67.72 15.68 -28.19
CA ILE A 519 66.43 16.22 -27.75
C ILE A 519 65.54 15.10 -27.22
N PHE A 520 64.73 15.40 -26.22
CA PHE A 520 63.87 14.43 -25.53
C PHE A 520 62.51 15.03 -25.18
N LEU A 521 61.43 14.39 -25.64
CA LEU A 521 60.05 14.74 -25.32
C LEU A 521 59.49 13.71 -24.34
N VAL A 522 58.93 14.19 -23.23
CA VAL A 522 58.26 13.38 -22.19
C VAL A 522 56.83 13.85 -22.05
N LEU A 523 55.87 12.97 -22.35
CA LEU A 523 54.47 13.18 -21.99
C LEU A 523 54.23 12.58 -20.60
N LYS A 524 53.76 13.42 -19.67
CA LYS A 524 53.30 13.02 -18.35
C LYS A 524 51.79 13.17 -18.25
N GLU A 525 51.14 12.25 -17.56
CA GLU A 525 49.73 12.34 -17.19
C GLU A 525 49.63 12.69 -15.70
N ARG A 526 48.69 13.57 -15.35
CA ARG A 526 48.33 13.86 -13.96
C ARG A 526 47.57 12.66 -13.39
N SER A 527 48.12 12.01 -12.36
CA SER A 527 47.47 10.87 -11.70
C SER A 527 47.94 10.72 -10.23
N ARG A 528 47.36 9.76 -9.50
CA ARG A 528 47.79 9.32 -8.16
C ARG A 528 48.24 7.87 -8.22
N GLU A 529 49.39 7.56 -7.64
CA GLU A 529 49.81 6.18 -7.40
C GLU A 529 49.07 5.63 -6.17
N ILE A 530 48.45 4.45 -6.25
CA ILE A 530 47.66 3.87 -5.16
C ILE A 530 48.39 2.63 -4.64
N TYR A 531 48.73 2.62 -3.35
CA TYR A 531 49.47 1.54 -2.69
C TYR A 531 48.55 0.53 -1.99
N SER A 532 47.42 1.01 -1.49
CA SER A 532 46.36 0.17 -0.91
C SER A 532 45.02 0.87 -1.02
N ALA A 533 43.96 0.10 -1.27
CA ALA A 533 42.59 0.59 -1.25
C ALA A 533 41.69 -0.52 -0.68
N VAL A 534 41.02 -0.25 0.43
CA VAL A 534 40.13 -1.18 1.13
C VAL A 534 38.79 -0.50 1.35
N ALA A 535 37.71 -1.18 0.98
CA ALA A 535 36.35 -0.72 1.24
C ALA A 535 35.68 -1.58 2.33
N SER A 536 34.78 -0.97 3.09
CA SER A 536 33.86 -1.70 3.96
C SER A 536 32.44 -1.12 3.83
N VAL A 537 31.48 -2.01 3.62
CA VAL A 537 30.06 -1.74 3.44
C VAL A 537 29.32 -2.35 4.63
N TYR A 538 28.58 -1.52 5.38
CA TYR A 538 27.65 -1.93 6.41
C TYR A 538 26.22 -1.72 5.91
N TYR A 539 25.40 -2.75 5.98
CA TYR A 539 23.99 -2.77 5.61
C TYR A 539 23.15 -3.03 6.87
N LYS A 540 22.07 -2.28 7.05
CA LYS A 540 21.07 -2.51 8.09
C LYS A 540 19.65 -2.29 7.54
N ASN A 541 18.77 -3.25 7.78
CA ASN A 541 17.33 -3.10 7.61
C ASN A 541 16.67 -2.85 8.98
N TYR A 542 15.80 -1.85 9.09
CA TYR A 542 15.14 -1.48 10.35
C TYR A 542 13.83 -2.25 10.61
N ASP A 543 13.15 -2.75 9.58
CA ASP A 543 11.88 -3.48 9.74
C ASP A 543 12.13 -4.96 10.03
N THR A 544 13.20 -5.54 9.46
CA THR A 544 13.62 -6.93 9.72
C THR A 544 14.66 -7.06 10.83
N GLY A 545 15.40 -5.99 11.12
CA GLY A 545 16.54 -5.99 12.03
C GLY A 545 17.82 -6.64 11.48
N THR A 546 17.84 -7.04 10.20
CA THR A 546 19.02 -7.66 9.57
C THR A 546 20.18 -6.67 9.46
N GLU A 547 21.34 -7.03 10.02
CA GLU A 547 22.61 -6.30 9.87
C GLU A 547 23.68 -7.16 9.18
N LYS A 548 24.47 -6.56 8.28
CA LYS A 548 25.58 -7.24 7.58
C LYS A 548 26.75 -6.29 7.34
N THR A 549 27.97 -6.83 7.39
CA THR A 549 29.20 -6.09 7.08
C THR A 549 30.01 -6.86 6.05
N PHE A 550 30.42 -6.18 4.97
CA PHE A 550 31.30 -6.70 3.92
C PHE A 550 32.56 -5.85 3.89
N THR A 551 33.73 -6.46 3.78
CA THR A 551 35.02 -5.74 3.73
C THR A 551 35.94 -6.42 2.72
N GLY A 552 36.66 -5.65 1.92
CA GLY A 552 37.62 -6.21 0.97
C GLY A 552 38.45 -5.16 0.24
N ASN A 553 39.46 -5.63 -0.49
CA ASN A 553 40.31 -4.79 -1.32
C ASN A 553 39.52 -4.25 -2.52
N MET A 554 39.77 -3.00 -2.90
CA MET A 554 39.23 -2.41 -4.12
C MET A 554 40.07 -2.83 -5.33
N THR A 555 39.42 -3.11 -6.45
CA THR A 555 40.06 -3.31 -7.75
C THR A 555 40.60 -1.97 -8.25
N ILE A 556 41.89 -1.92 -8.63
CA ILE A 556 42.56 -0.71 -9.10
C ILE A 556 42.59 -0.68 -10.63
N GLY A 557 41.74 0.14 -11.24
CA GLY A 557 41.75 0.45 -12.67
C GLY A 557 42.63 1.66 -13.01
N THR A 558 42.69 2.04 -14.28
CA THR A 558 43.42 3.24 -14.77
C THR A 558 42.89 4.53 -14.15
N ASP A 559 41.58 4.74 -14.25
CA ASP A 559 40.90 5.99 -13.87
C ASP A 559 40.10 5.87 -12.58
N TYR A 560 39.71 4.64 -12.19
CA TYR A 560 38.79 4.35 -11.09
C TYR A 560 39.28 3.23 -10.17
N LEU A 561 38.86 3.29 -8.91
CA LEU A 561 38.91 2.22 -7.92
C LEU A 561 37.49 1.66 -7.75
N THR A 562 37.31 0.34 -7.77
CA THR A 562 35.97 -0.28 -7.68
C THR A 562 35.92 -1.38 -6.62
N TYR A 563 34.89 -1.37 -5.78
CA TYR A 563 34.53 -2.48 -4.89
C TYR A 563 33.07 -2.84 -5.06
N THR A 564 32.76 -4.13 -5.01
CA THR A 564 31.40 -4.65 -5.25
C THR A 564 31.15 -5.81 -4.29
N THR A 565 30.01 -5.80 -3.59
CA THR A 565 29.59 -6.95 -2.78
C THR A 565 29.03 -8.06 -3.68
N ASP A 566 29.11 -9.31 -3.24
CA ASP A 566 28.23 -10.36 -3.76
C ASP A 566 26.75 -10.02 -3.52
N TRP A 567 25.85 -10.67 -4.26
CA TRP A 567 24.40 -10.55 -4.07
C TRP A 567 23.93 -11.26 -2.80
N PHE A 568 23.49 -10.51 -1.80
CA PHE A 568 23.01 -11.04 -0.51
C PHE A 568 21.50 -10.88 -0.35
N SER A 569 20.81 -11.91 0.18
CA SER A 569 19.36 -11.80 0.48
C SER A 569 19.10 -11.15 1.83
N ASP A 570 18.07 -10.32 1.93
CA ASP A 570 17.42 -9.93 3.19
C ASP A 570 15.89 -9.90 2.97
N HIS A 571 15.15 -10.60 3.85
CA HIS A 571 13.74 -10.92 3.65
C HIS A 571 13.47 -11.42 2.21
N GLU A 572 12.56 -10.76 1.50
CA GLU A 572 12.15 -11.03 0.11
C GLU A 572 13.03 -10.33 -0.94
N TRP A 573 14.09 -9.62 -0.54
CA TRP A 573 14.96 -8.85 -1.44
C TRP A 573 16.35 -9.47 -1.58
N ARG A 574 16.95 -9.31 -2.76
CA ARG A 574 18.38 -9.47 -3.03
C ARG A 574 19.00 -8.09 -3.16
N TRP A 575 20.11 -7.85 -2.48
CA TRP A 575 20.83 -6.58 -2.48
C TRP A 575 22.28 -6.76 -2.92
N LYS A 576 22.83 -5.71 -3.53
CA LYS A 576 24.23 -5.59 -3.95
C LYS A 576 24.65 -4.13 -3.80
N VAL A 577 25.85 -3.90 -3.29
CA VAL A 577 26.41 -2.55 -3.16
C VAL A 577 27.66 -2.46 -4.03
N THR A 578 27.68 -1.45 -4.90
CA THR A 578 28.80 -1.12 -5.78
C THR A 578 29.35 0.25 -5.38
N LEU A 579 30.65 0.33 -5.09
CA LEU A 579 31.39 1.57 -4.84
C LEU A 579 32.39 1.80 -5.99
N VAL A 580 32.34 2.97 -6.61
CA VAL A 580 33.32 3.43 -7.62
C VAL A 580 33.94 4.74 -7.14
N VAL A 581 35.26 4.91 -7.23
CA VAL A 581 35.96 6.15 -6.84
C VAL A 581 36.92 6.60 -7.94
N ALA A 582 36.82 7.84 -8.40
CA ALA A 582 37.72 8.43 -9.37
C ALA A 582 39.12 8.67 -8.77
N ARG A 583 40.19 8.19 -9.42
CA ARG A 583 41.56 8.28 -8.89
C ARG A 583 42.12 9.71 -8.82
N ASP A 584 41.73 10.58 -9.75
CA ASP A 584 42.21 11.98 -9.77
C ASP A 584 41.58 12.82 -8.65
N THR A 585 40.25 12.92 -8.61
CA THR A 585 39.51 13.81 -7.70
C THR A 585 39.20 13.19 -6.34
N LEU A 586 39.19 11.85 -6.26
CA LEU A 586 38.64 11.07 -5.13
C LEU A 586 37.11 11.22 -4.95
N ASP A 587 36.40 11.61 -6.01
CA ASP A 587 34.94 11.54 -6.05
C ASP A 587 34.47 10.09 -6.09
N ALA A 588 33.69 9.70 -5.09
CA ALA A 588 33.08 8.41 -4.93
C ALA A 588 31.61 8.42 -5.36
N THR A 589 31.15 7.31 -5.92
CA THR A 589 29.74 6.98 -6.13
C THR A 589 29.48 5.65 -5.45
N ALA A 590 28.58 5.65 -4.46
CA ALA A 590 28.03 4.43 -3.89
C ALA A 590 26.65 4.18 -4.49
N THR A 591 26.42 2.95 -4.95
CA THR A 591 25.18 2.52 -5.61
C THR A 591 24.65 1.29 -4.88
N LEU A 592 23.43 1.38 -4.36
CA LEU A 592 22.64 0.25 -3.88
C LEU A 592 21.77 -0.26 -5.03
N GLU A 593 21.94 -1.53 -5.37
CA GLU A 593 21.10 -2.28 -6.30
C GLU A 593 20.27 -3.29 -5.50
N GLY A 594 18.97 -3.38 -5.79
CA GLY A 594 18.04 -4.30 -5.15
C GLY A 594 17.10 -4.97 -6.14
N TYR A 595 16.66 -6.20 -5.88
CA TYR A 595 15.52 -6.81 -6.58
C TYR A 595 14.74 -7.82 -5.72
N VAL A 596 13.45 -7.96 -6.00
CA VAL A 596 12.55 -8.88 -5.28
C VAL A 596 12.75 -10.34 -5.72
N ILE A 597 12.72 -11.27 -4.76
CA ILE A 597 12.81 -12.73 -4.95
C ILE A 597 11.63 -13.51 -4.35
N ARG A 598 10.47 -12.86 -4.23
CA ARG A 598 9.21 -13.49 -3.79
C ARG A 598 8.58 -14.30 -4.93
N GLU A 599 8.32 -15.59 -4.71
CA GLU A 599 7.36 -16.35 -5.54
C GLU A 599 5.95 -16.12 -4.98
N ASP A 600 5.16 -15.30 -5.67
CA ASP A 600 3.81 -14.97 -5.23
C ASP A 600 2.85 -16.15 -5.44
N THR A 601 2.13 -16.51 -4.38
CA THR A 601 1.24 -17.68 -4.34
C THR A 601 -0.18 -17.32 -3.97
N PHE A 602 -1.12 -17.57 -4.88
CA PHE A 602 -2.52 -17.19 -4.76
C PHE A 602 -3.41 -18.42 -4.65
N ARG A 603 -4.45 -18.37 -3.80
CA ARG A 603 -5.34 -19.53 -3.53
C ARG A 603 -6.75 -19.29 -4.03
N ALA A 604 -7.36 -20.32 -4.60
CA ALA A 604 -8.75 -20.32 -5.05
C ALA A 604 -9.68 -21.00 -4.02
N PRO A 605 -11.01 -20.81 -4.10
CA PRO A 605 -11.96 -21.70 -3.44
C PRO A 605 -11.79 -23.17 -3.89
N GLY A 606 -12.29 -24.10 -3.09
CA GLY A 606 -12.05 -25.53 -3.27
C GLY A 606 -12.85 -26.17 -4.41
N TYR A 607 -12.24 -27.16 -5.08
CA TYR A 607 -12.83 -27.96 -6.16
C TYR A 607 -13.14 -29.40 -5.69
N LEU A 608 -14.34 -29.91 -5.93
CA LEU A 608 -14.82 -31.20 -5.42
C LEU A 608 -14.86 -32.29 -6.52
N VAL A 609 -14.19 -33.42 -6.29
CA VAL A 609 -14.23 -34.57 -7.20
C VAL A 609 -15.12 -35.68 -6.62
N ARG A 610 -15.99 -36.29 -7.45
CA ARG A 610 -17.03 -37.29 -7.07
C ARG A 610 -16.90 -38.66 -7.80
N PRO A 611 -17.44 -39.76 -7.22
CA PRO A 611 -17.49 -41.10 -7.83
C PRO A 611 -18.69 -41.35 -8.78
N ARG A 612 -18.64 -42.43 -9.59
CA ARG A 612 -19.67 -42.85 -10.55
C ARG A 612 -19.56 -44.33 -11.03
N LEU A 613 -20.68 -44.94 -11.45
CA LEU A 613 -20.77 -46.21 -12.22
C LEU A 613 -21.28 -46.01 -13.67
N ALA A 614 -21.02 -46.98 -14.56
CA ALA A 614 -21.56 -47.10 -15.93
C ALA A 614 -21.56 -48.55 -16.45
N VAL A 615 -22.38 -48.87 -17.46
CA VAL A 615 -22.41 -50.19 -18.18
C VAL A 615 -21.86 -50.06 -19.60
N GLU A 616 -21.28 -51.13 -20.13
CA GLU A 616 -20.93 -51.25 -21.55
C GLU A 616 -22.13 -51.78 -22.38
N ALA A 617 -22.35 -51.26 -23.59
CA ALA A 617 -23.66 -51.35 -24.24
C ALA A 617 -23.98 -52.72 -24.86
N GLY A 618 -25.19 -53.24 -24.58
CA GLY A 618 -25.72 -54.47 -25.17
C GLY A 618 -27.24 -54.61 -24.99
N GLN A 619 -27.82 -55.65 -25.61
CA GLN A 619 -29.11 -56.19 -25.15
C GLN A 619 -28.87 -56.92 -23.82
N VAL A 620 -29.85 -56.91 -22.93
CA VAL A 620 -29.76 -57.56 -21.61
C VAL A 620 -30.86 -58.62 -21.53
N LEU A 621 -30.50 -59.86 -21.23
CA LEU A 621 -31.42 -60.96 -20.89
C LEU A 621 -31.10 -61.52 -19.48
N PRO A 622 -32.03 -62.27 -18.85
CA PRO A 622 -31.75 -62.98 -17.60
C PRO A 622 -30.64 -64.02 -17.82
N GLY A 623 -29.73 -64.16 -16.86
CA GLY A 623 -28.57 -65.07 -16.94
C GLY A 623 -27.35 -64.57 -17.74
N GLU A 624 -27.44 -63.44 -18.45
CA GLU A 624 -26.31 -62.90 -19.24
C GLU A 624 -25.27 -62.12 -18.39
N GLU A 625 -24.09 -61.92 -18.98
CA GLU A 625 -22.95 -61.20 -18.37
C GLU A 625 -22.80 -59.79 -18.97
N ILE A 626 -22.53 -58.80 -18.13
CA ILE A 626 -22.40 -57.39 -18.51
C ILE A 626 -21.14 -56.74 -17.91
N THR A 627 -20.43 -55.94 -18.71
CA THR A 627 -19.26 -55.16 -18.24
C THR A 627 -19.71 -53.89 -17.52
N ILE A 628 -19.09 -53.60 -16.38
CA ILE A 628 -19.34 -52.43 -15.54
C ILE A 628 -18.04 -51.66 -15.31
N LEU A 629 -18.11 -50.33 -15.38
CA LEU A 629 -17.02 -49.40 -15.09
C LEU A 629 -17.35 -48.60 -13.83
N ALA A 630 -16.45 -48.61 -12.84
CA ALA A 630 -16.48 -47.75 -11.67
C ALA A 630 -15.32 -46.74 -11.70
N THR A 631 -15.63 -45.47 -11.43
CA THR A 631 -14.65 -44.38 -11.47
C THR A 631 -14.72 -43.53 -10.20
N GLY A 632 -13.55 -43.16 -9.68
CA GLY A 632 -13.38 -41.98 -8.83
C GLY A 632 -13.66 -42.09 -7.32
N PHE A 633 -13.15 -43.09 -6.59
CA PHE A 633 -12.87 -42.87 -5.15
C PHE A 633 -11.71 -43.65 -4.52
N GLY A 634 -10.98 -42.97 -3.63
CA GLY A 634 -10.40 -43.55 -2.41
C GLY A 634 -8.90 -43.87 -2.41
N PRO A 635 -8.19 -43.61 -1.30
CA PRO A 635 -6.80 -44.01 -1.14
C PRO A 635 -6.67 -45.52 -0.91
N GLY A 636 -6.13 -46.23 -1.90
CA GLY A 636 -5.81 -47.65 -1.79
C GLY A 636 -4.49 -47.95 -1.06
N LYS A 637 -4.14 -49.25 -1.02
CA LYS A 637 -3.14 -49.91 -0.15
C LYS A 637 -1.82 -49.17 0.08
N PHE A 638 -1.32 -48.44 -0.91
CA PHE A 638 -0.03 -47.75 -0.83
C PHE A 638 -0.04 -46.43 -0.04
N TYR A 639 -1.20 -45.87 0.29
CA TYR A 639 -1.30 -44.62 1.06
C TYR A 639 -1.71 -44.84 2.53
N THR A 640 -2.48 -45.89 2.81
CA THR A 640 -3.04 -46.19 4.16
C THR A 640 -2.66 -47.58 4.69
N GLY A 641 -2.05 -48.43 3.87
CA GLY A 641 -1.81 -49.85 4.18
C GLY A 641 -2.98 -50.78 3.87
N THR A 642 -4.18 -50.24 3.57
CA THR A 642 -5.44 -50.99 3.39
C THR A 642 -5.97 -50.91 1.96
N GLU A 643 -6.47 -52.03 1.43
CA GLU A 643 -7.15 -52.06 0.12
C GLU A 643 -8.52 -51.38 0.22
N ASN A 644 -8.88 -50.58 -0.80
CA ASN A 644 -10.24 -50.04 -0.90
C ASN A 644 -11.11 -51.04 -1.68
N ILE A 645 -12.28 -51.34 -1.13
CA ILE A 645 -13.21 -52.36 -1.61
C ILE A 645 -14.58 -51.71 -1.84
N LEU A 646 -15.17 -51.95 -3.01
CA LEU A 646 -16.50 -51.52 -3.42
C LEU A 646 -17.48 -52.69 -3.30
N THR A 647 -18.49 -52.56 -2.44
CA THR A 647 -19.57 -53.56 -2.21
C THR A 647 -20.80 -53.22 -3.03
N LEU A 648 -21.37 -54.17 -3.79
CA LEU A 648 -22.44 -53.94 -4.78
C LEU A 648 -23.77 -54.65 -4.42
N ARG A 649 -24.90 -54.12 -4.90
CA ARG A 649 -26.26 -54.65 -4.65
C ARG A 649 -27.21 -54.42 -5.82
N LEU A 650 -27.99 -55.43 -6.24
CA LEU A 650 -29.04 -55.32 -7.26
C LEU A 650 -30.43 -55.30 -6.58
N ASP A 651 -31.31 -54.39 -6.99
CA ASP A 651 -32.65 -54.13 -6.42
C ASP A 651 -32.68 -54.18 -4.88
N ASN A 652 -31.81 -53.40 -4.24
CA ASN A 652 -31.63 -53.36 -2.78
C ASN A 652 -31.41 -54.75 -2.14
N SER A 653 -30.61 -55.60 -2.80
CA SER A 653 -30.33 -57.00 -2.42
C SER A 653 -31.54 -57.95 -2.53
N THR A 654 -32.56 -57.61 -3.32
CA THR A 654 -33.59 -58.57 -3.76
C THR A 654 -32.98 -59.67 -4.64
N TYR A 655 -31.95 -59.33 -5.42
CA TYR A 655 -31.24 -60.23 -6.31
C TYR A 655 -29.73 -60.26 -6.00
N PRO A 656 -29.05 -61.42 -6.18
CA PRO A 656 -27.61 -61.52 -5.97
C PRO A 656 -26.81 -60.77 -7.04
N VAL A 657 -25.65 -60.24 -6.66
CA VAL A 657 -24.64 -59.69 -7.58
C VAL A 657 -23.48 -60.66 -7.64
N ILE A 658 -23.28 -61.29 -8.80
CA ILE A 658 -22.20 -62.24 -9.04
C ILE A 658 -21.13 -61.52 -9.87
N ILE A 659 -19.94 -61.34 -9.31
CA ILE A 659 -18.77 -60.79 -10.02
C ILE A 659 -18.02 -61.95 -10.66
N VAL A 660 -17.74 -61.85 -11.96
CA VAL A 660 -17.21 -62.95 -12.78
C VAL A 660 -15.67 -62.94 -12.83
N ASP A 661 -15.05 -61.78 -12.57
CA ASP A 661 -13.60 -61.62 -12.54
C ASP A 661 -13.01 -61.92 -11.15
N ALA A 662 -12.12 -62.91 -11.10
CA ALA A 662 -11.44 -63.36 -9.89
C ALA A 662 -10.13 -62.61 -9.58
N GLU A 663 -9.61 -61.77 -10.50
CA GLU A 663 -8.45 -60.91 -10.21
C GLU A 663 -8.86 -59.59 -9.54
N THR A 664 -10.11 -59.13 -9.74
CA THR A 664 -10.64 -57.91 -9.11
C THR A 664 -11.64 -58.15 -7.97
N SER A 665 -12.12 -59.38 -7.75
CA SER A 665 -13.03 -59.72 -6.64
C SER A 665 -12.29 -60.03 -5.32
N TYR A 666 -12.95 -59.79 -4.17
CA TYR A 666 -12.47 -60.12 -2.82
C TYR A 666 -13.39 -61.13 -2.11
N GLU A 667 -14.69 -60.85 -2.16
CA GLU A 667 -15.83 -61.68 -1.76
C GLU A 667 -16.95 -61.52 -2.81
N ASP A 668 -17.91 -62.45 -2.86
CA ASP A 668 -19.12 -62.31 -3.68
C ASP A 668 -19.77 -60.93 -3.48
N ASN A 669 -20.20 -60.28 -4.57
CA ASN A 669 -20.65 -58.88 -4.66
C ASN A 669 -19.62 -57.75 -4.47
N THR A 670 -18.35 -58.03 -4.21
CA THR A 670 -17.33 -56.99 -3.95
C THR A 670 -16.26 -56.88 -5.04
N VAL A 671 -15.67 -55.69 -5.20
CA VAL A 671 -14.59 -55.42 -6.16
C VAL A 671 -13.50 -54.57 -5.51
N VAL A 672 -12.24 -54.96 -5.64
CA VAL A 672 -11.06 -54.21 -5.19
C VAL A 672 -10.80 -53.05 -6.15
N LEU A 673 -10.72 -51.82 -5.63
CA LEU A 673 -10.44 -50.64 -6.44
C LEU A 673 -8.95 -50.50 -6.75
N GLY A 674 -8.62 -50.04 -7.96
CA GLY A 674 -7.25 -49.81 -8.41
C GLY A 674 -6.51 -48.74 -7.60
N ARG A 675 -5.20 -48.62 -7.84
CA ARG A 675 -4.31 -47.64 -7.17
C ARG A 675 -4.80 -46.18 -7.27
N ASP A 676 -5.60 -45.89 -8.28
CA ASP A 676 -6.19 -44.60 -8.64
C ASP A 676 -7.66 -44.44 -8.22
N GLY A 677 -8.29 -45.46 -7.65
CA GLY A 677 -9.71 -45.45 -7.29
C GLY A 677 -10.67 -45.78 -8.44
N ASN A 678 -10.17 -46.42 -9.51
CA ASN A 678 -10.95 -46.89 -10.66
C ASN A 678 -10.91 -48.43 -10.77
N VAL A 679 -11.94 -49.03 -11.38
CA VAL A 679 -11.92 -50.45 -11.78
C VAL A 679 -12.94 -50.73 -12.91
N THR A 680 -12.64 -51.70 -13.76
CA THR A 680 -13.61 -52.32 -14.68
C THR A 680 -13.79 -53.77 -14.27
N PHE A 681 -15.01 -54.26 -14.19
CA PHE A 681 -15.34 -55.63 -13.80
C PHE A 681 -16.52 -56.17 -14.63
N VAL A 682 -16.71 -57.49 -14.62
CA VAL A 682 -17.86 -58.15 -15.26
C VAL A 682 -18.78 -58.72 -14.19
N MET A 683 -20.09 -58.55 -14.34
CA MET A 683 -21.09 -59.16 -13.47
C MET A 683 -22.10 -60.00 -14.27
N ARG A 684 -22.60 -61.10 -13.68
CA ARG A 684 -23.68 -61.90 -14.25
C ARG A 684 -25.02 -61.56 -13.60
N LEU A 685 -26.08 -61.50 -14.41
CA LEU A 685 -27.46 -61.32 -13.94
C LEU A 685 -28.13 -62.65 -13.56
N PRO A 686 -29.12 -62.65 -12.65
CA PRO A 686 -29.87 -63.86 -12.31
C PRO A 686 -30.65 -64.43 -13.50
N GLU A 687 -30.81 -65.76 -13.55
CA GLU A 687 -31.65 -66.45 -14.55
C GLU A 687 -33.15 -66.25 -14.30
N ASP A 688 -33.54 -65.99 -13.05
CA ASP A 688 -34.90 -65.70 -12.60
C ASP A 688 -35.24 -64.20 -12.61
N LEU A 689 -34.32 -63.34 -13.07
CA LEU A 689 -34.55 -61.90 -13.18
C LEU A 689 -35.75 -61.65 -14.13
N PRO A 690 -36.83 -61.01 -13.67
CA PRO A 690 -38.05 -60.93 -14.44
C PRO A 690 -37.90 -60.01 -15.65
N PHE A 691 -38.78 -60.21 -16.63
CA PHE A 691 -38.91 -59.34 -17.80
C PHE A 691 -39.45 -57.95 -17.39
N GLY A 692 -38.54 -57.05 -16.98
CA GLY A 692 -38.82 -55.76 -16.37
C GLY A 692 -37.64 -54.80 -16.41
N ALA A 693 -37.50 -53.92 -15.41
CA ALA A 693 -36.41 -52.95 -15.29
C ALA A 693 -35.88 -52.86 -13.85
N HIS A 694 -34.57 -52.68 -13.69
CA HIS A 694 -33.82 -53.01 -12.46
C HIS A 694 -32.71 -51.98 -12.13
N TRP A 695 -32.27 -51.90 -10.86
CA TRP A 695 -31.26 -50.95 -10.38
C TRP A 695 -30.07 -51.62 -9.66
N LEU A 696 -28.88 -51.04 -9.80
CA LEU A 696 -27.63 -51.45 -9.15
C LEU A 696 -27.07 -50.31 -8.29
N TRP A 697 -26.63 -50.62 -7.07
CA TRP A 697 -25.95 -49.72 -6.12
C TRP A 697 -24.55 -50.24 -5.77
N GLY A 698 -23.66 -49.34 -5.36
CA GLY A 698 -22.34 -49.67 -4.79
C GLY A 698 -21.95 -48.74 -3.64
N LYS A 699 -21.12 -49.23 -2.70
CA LYS A 699 -20.55 -48.44 -1.60
C LYS A 699 -19.11 -48.86 -1.25
N ASP A 700 -18.21 -47.90 -1.04
CA ASP A 700 -16.80 -48.16 -0.68
C ASP A 700 -16.55 -48.15 0.85
N ILE A 701 -15.36 -48.58 1.31
CA ILE A 701 -15.04 -48.67 2.75
C ILE A 701 -14.96 -47.31 3.45
N TYR A 702 -14.76 -46.22 2.69
CA TYR A 702 -14.73 -44.85 3.20
C TYR A 702 -16.14 -44.22 3.21
N GLY A 703 -17.14 -44.92 2.69
CA GLY A 703 -18.56 -44.59 2.78
C GLY A 703 -19.18 -43.94 1.55
N TYR A 704 -18.47 -43.91 0.42
CA TYR A 704 -18.92 -43.25 -0.82
C TYR A 704 -19.80 -44.16 -1.67
N GLU A 705 -20.85 -43.60 -2.29
CA GLU A 705 -21.94 -44.35 -2.93
C GLU A 705 -22.02 -44.16 -4.47
N TYR A 706 -22.49 -45.20 -5.16
CA TYR A 706 -22.48 -45.36 -6.63
C TYR A 706 -23.81 -46.00 -7.13
N THR A 707 -24.32 -45.71 -8.35
CA THR A 707 -25.67 -46.16 -8.84
C THR A 707 -25.83 -46.36 -10.37
N LEU A 708 -26.70 -47.28 -10.86
CA LEU A 708 -26.94 -47.66 -12.29
C LEU A 708 -28.29 -48.43 -12.56
N MET A 709 -28.75 -48.67 -13.82
CA MET A 709 -30.10 -49.25 -14.19
C MET A 709 -30.17 -50.12 -15.51
N LEU A 710 -31.12 -51.10 -15.68
CA LEU A 710 -31.23 -52.18 -16.74
C LEU A 710 -32.70 -52.56 -17.20
N ILE A 711 -33.02 -53.26 -18.35
CA ILE A 711 -34.42 -53.49 -18.95
C ILE A 711 -34.66 -54.78 -19.91
N VAL A 712 -35.82 -55.53 -19.94
CA VAL A 712 -36.12 -56.76 -20.80
C VAL A 712 -37.64 -57.25 -21.10
N GLY A 713 -38.03 -57.90 -22.27
CA GLY A 713 -38.89 -59.18 -22.36
C GLY A 713 -40.27 -59.46 -23.14
N ALA A 714 -40.71 -60.77 -23.23
CA ALA A 714 -42.07 -61.48 -23.37
C ALA A 714 -42.97 -61.77 -24.69
N LYS A 715 -43.74 -62.93 -24.78
CA LYS A 715 -44.79 -63.43 -25.82
C LYS A 715 -45.46 -64.86 -25.45
N ASN A 716 -46.55 -65.60 -25.89
CA ASN A 716 -47.91 -65.66 -26.65
C ASN A 716 -48.73 -66.99 -26.30
N TYR A 717 -50.11 -67.13 -26.39
CA TYR A 717 -50.94 -68.43 -26.50
C TYR A 717 -52.52 -68.32 -26.74
N PHE A 718 -53.33 -69.41 -26.63
CA PHE A 718 -54.81 -69.59 -26.86
C PHE A 718 -55.63 -69.68 -25.54
N VAL A 719 -56.70 -68.89 -25.29
CA VAL A 719 -57.73 -69.14 -24.22
C VAL A 719 -58.89 -68.12 -24.15
N VAL A 720 -60.06 -68.49 -23.60
CA VAL A 720 -61.10 -67.52 -23.16
C VAL A 720 -60.83 -67.05 -21.73
N LEU A 721 -60.71 -65.74 -21.53
CA LEU A 721 -60.64 -65.10 -20.23
C LEU A 721 -61.90 -64.26 -20.01
N VAL A 722 -62.66 -64.56 -18.95
CA VAL A 722 -63.59 -63.59 -18.36
C VAL A 722 -62.75 -62.51 -17.69
N ARG A 723 -62.70 -61.31 -18.29
CA ARG A 723 -62.27 -60.13 -17.53
C ARG A 723 -63.45 -59.59 -16.75
N ALA A 724 -63.66 -60.17 -15.58
CA ALA A 724 -64.07 -59.35 -14.44
C ALA A 724 -63.13 -58.14 -14.41
N VAL A 725 -63.68 -56.92 -14.41
CA VAL A 725 -62.85 -55.71 -14.58
C VAL A 725 -62.23 -55.35 -13.24
N ILE A 726 -61.17 -56.08 -12.88
CA ILE A 726 -60.43 -55.92 -11.63
C ILE A 726 -59.67 -54.60 -11.67
N SER A 727 -60.30 -53.54 -11.13
CA SER A 727 -59.61 -52.34 -10.68
C SER A 727 -58.56 -52.72 -9.64
N LYS A 728 -57.36 -52.11 -9.71
CA LYS A 728 -56.17 -52.55 -8.95
C LYS A 728 -56.31 -52.45 -7.42
N SER A 729 -56.81 -53.51 -6.76
CA SER A 729 -56.32 -53.90 -5.43
C SER A 729 -56.51 -55.39 -5.13
N ASN A 730 -55.50 -55.94 -4.46
CA ASN A 730 -55.34 -57.36 -4.14
C ASN A 730 -56.50 -57.95 -3.30
N VAL A 731 -57.31 -58.84 -3.90
CA VAL A 731 -57.62 -60.18 -3.35
C VAL A 731 -57.75 -61.14 -4.53
N VAL A 732 -57.12 -62.33 -4.45
CA VAL A 732 -57.31 -63.42 -5.41
C VAL A 732 -57.67 -64.69 -4.63
N SER A 733 -58.96 -65.04 -4.60
CA SER A 733 -59.43 -66.35 -4.10
C SER A 733 -60.90 -66.59 -4.47
N ALA A 734 -61.16 -67.63 -5.28
CA ALA A 734 -62.46 -68.22 -5.60
C ALA A 734 -63.46 -67.31 -6.37
N ALA A 735 -64.38 -67.83 -7.20
CA ALA A 735 -64.63 -69.23 -7.57
C ALA A 735 -65.03 -69.35 -9.06
N PRO A 736 -64.76 -70.50 -9.71
CA PRO A 736 -65.51 -70.96 -10.87
C PRO A 736 -66.54 -72.02 -10.46
N GLU A 737 -67.80 -71.63 -10.27
CA GLU A 737 -68.95 -72.56 -10.23
C GLU A 737 -70.07 -71.99 -11.11
N THR A 738 -69.97 -72.26 -12.43
CA THR A 738 -70.70 -71.63 -13.55
C THR A 738 -70.44 -70.13 -13.72
N GLU A 739 -70.25 -69.66 -14.97
CA GLU A 739 -69.73 -68.31 -15.22
C GLU A 739 -70.83 -67.24 -15.20
N VAL A 740 -71.13 -66.76 -13.99
CA VAL A 740 -72.08 -65.66 -13.76
C VAL A 740 -71.53 -64.33 -14.30
N THR A 741 -72.35 -63.62 -15.08
CA THR A 741 -72.06 -62.26 -15.59
C THR A 741 -73.27 -61.34 -15.51
N ALA A 742 -72.99 -60.03 -15.54
CA ALA A 742 -73.98 -58.97 -15.65
C ALA A 742 -74.35 -58.69 -17.12
N ALA A 743 -75.64 -58.43 -17.38
CA ALA A 743 -76.09 -57.96 -18.69
C ALA A 743 -75.63 -56.52 -18.95
N GLY A 744 -74.89 -56.31 -20.04
CA GLY A 744 -74.39 -54.99 -20.46
C GLY A 744 -75.34 -54.23 -21.39
N MET A 745 -74.77 -53.35 -22.23
CA MET A 745 -75.52 -52.20 -22.74
C MET A 745 -76.43 -52.46 -23.94
N HIS A 746 -77.44 -51.59 -24.02
CA HIS A 746 -78.25 -51.38 -25.21
C HIS A 746 -77.58 -50.29 -26.08
N VAL A 747 -76.92 -50.72 -27.16
CA VAL A 747 -76.26 -49.89 -28.19
C VAL A 747 -74.98 -49.13 -27.77
N GLY A 748 -73.85 -49.84 -27.79
CA GLY A 748 -72.60 -49.29 -28.37
C GLY A 748 -71.60 -48.51 -27.50
N LEU A 749 -71.86 -48.24 -26.21
CA LEU A 749 -70.95 -47.47 -25.34
C LEU A 749 -70.79 -48.15 -23.97
N LYS A 750 -69.55 -48.49 -23.55
CA LYS A 750 -69.26 -49.08 -22.22
C LYS A 750 -69.63 -48.07 -21.12
N LEU A 751 -70.41 -48.52 -20.14
CA LEU A 751 -70.77 -47.71 -18.96
C LEU A 751 -69.91 -48.15 -17.76
N GLU A 752 -69.03 -47.25 -17.34
CA GLU A 752 -67.98 -47.43 -16.34
C GLU A 752 -68.11 -46.33 -15.28
N ALA A 753 -68.69 -46.68 -14.12
CA ALA A 753 -68.82 -45.76 -13.00
C ALA A 753 -67.60 -45.86 -12.07
N CYS A 754 -66.46 -45.40 -12.56
CA CYS A 754 -65.26 -45.20 -11.74
C CYS A 754 -65.28 -43.85 -11.01
N PRO A 755 -64.49 -43.68 -9.93
CA PRO A 755 -63.86 -42.40 -9.64
C PRO A 755 -62.87 -42.07 -10.78
N CYS A 756 -63.00 -40.90 -11.42
CA CYS A 756 -62.12 -40.49 -12.53
C CYS A 756 -60.65 -40.39 -12.10
N GLU A 757 -59.71 -40.80 -12.95
CA GLU A 757 -58.28 -40.46 -12.76
C GLU A 757 -58.03 -38.95 -12.91
N GLU A 758 -58.74 -38.28 -13.83
CA GLU A 758 -58.69 -36.82 -14.00
C GLU A 758 -59.62 -36.07 -13.03
N PHE A 759 -59.25 -36.03 -11.75
CA PHE A 759 -59.58 -34.89 -10.89
C PHE A 759 -58.36 -34.46 -10.08
N GLU A 760 -57.61 -33.49 -10.62
CA GLU A 760 -56.51 -32.85 -9.90
C GLU A 760 -56.98 -32.29 -8.53
N VAL A 761 -56.08 -32.31 -7.55
CA VAL A 761 -56.38 -32.26 -6.11
C VAL A 761 -56.74 -30.84 -5.64
N THR A 762 -57.84 -30.26 -6.13
CA THR A 762 -58.21 -28.85 -5.85
C THR A 762 -59.70 -28.57 -5.57
N LYS A 763 -60.50 -29.49 -4.98
CA LYS A 763 -61.66 -29.08 -4.11
C LYS A 763 -62.39 -30.08 -3.17
N VAL A 764 -61.82 -31.23 -2.80
CA VAL A 764 -62.16 -31.87 -1.51
C VAL A 764 -60.87 -32.31 -0.82
N CYS A 765 -60.51 -31.65 0.27
CA CYS A 765 -59.28 -31.94 1.00
C CYS A 765 -59.40 -33.24 1.80
N GLY A 766 -58.34 -34.05 1.80
CA GLY A 766 -58.10 -35.12 2.78
C GLY A 766 -58.61 -36.52 2.43
N PHE A 767 -59.60 -36.69 1.56
CA PHE A 767 -60.27 -37.99 1.39
C PHE A 767 -59.47 -39.03 0.55
N LYS A 768 -58.34 -39.51 1.10
CA LYS A 768 -57.74 -40.79 0.70
C LYS A 768 -58.58 -41.93 1.26
N VAL A 769 -59.57 -42.38 0.48
CA VAL A 769 -60.09 -43.75 0.63
C VAL A 769 -58.94 -44.68 0.28
N SER A 770 -58.36 -45.35 1.28
CA SER A 770 -57.14 -46.18 1.11
C SER A 770 -57.40 -47.64 0.76
N SER A 771 -58.66 -47.99 0.49
CA SER A 771 -59.07 -49.16 -0.29
C SER A 771 -59.29 -48.74 -1.74
N ALA A 772 -59.10 -49.64 -2.72
CA ALA A 772 -59.66 -49.36 -4.04
C ALA A 772 -61.18 -49.29 -3.90
N ILE A 773 -61.75 -48.14 -4.26
CA ILE A 773 -63.18 -48.03 -4.53
C ILE A 773 -63.41 -48.92 -5.76
N PRO A 774 -64.23 -49.98 -5.68
CA PRO A 774 -64.47 -50.84 -6.83
C PRO A 774 -65.15 -50.02 -7.92
N CYS A 775 -64.51 -49.90 -9.09
CA CYS A 775 -65.17 -49.33 -10.25
C CYS A 775 -66.36 -50.22 -10.61
N ASP A 776 -67.54 -49.62 -10.76
CA ASP A 776 -68.77 -50.37 -11.01
C ASP A 776 -69.12 -50.35 -12.50
N TYR A 777 -69.21 -51.54 -13.10
CA TYR A 777 -69.37 -51.75 -14.54
C TYR A 777 -70.72 -52.38 -14.86
N LEU A 778 -71.40 -51.86 -15.90
CA LEU A 778 -72.62 -52.46 -16.42
C LEU A 778 -72.33 -53.36 -17.63
N GLY A 779 -72.07 -54.63 -17.34
CA GLY A 779 -71.73 -55.66 -18.32
C GLY A 779 -70.25 -56.05 -18.28
N ASP A 780 -69.99 -57.35 -18.25
CA ASP A 780 -68.63 -57.91 -18.21
C ASP A 780 -68.02 -58.03 -19.60
N GLU A 781 -66.69 -57.96 -19.69
CA GLU A 781 -65.95 -58.09 -20.95
C GLU A 781 -65.36 -59.50 -21.10
N ILE A 782 -65.93 -60.27 -22.02
CA ILE A 782 -65.45 -61.61 -22.37
C ILE A 782 -64.37 -61.47 -23.43
N VAL A 783 -63.16 -61.96 -23.15
CA VAL A 783 -62.01 -61.92 -24.07
C VAL A 783 -61.69 -63.32 -24.59
N VAL A 784 -61.95 -63.55 -25.88
CA VAL A 784 -61.67 -64.79 -26.60
C VAL A 784 -60.35 -64.65 -27.36
N ASN A 785 -59.30 -65.38 -26.93
CA ASN A 785 -57.98 -65.37 -27.58
C ASN A 785 -57.73 -66.61 -28.42
N GLY A 786 -57.12 -66.41 -29.59
CA GLY A 786 -56.71 -67.44 -30.55
C GLY A 786 -55.19 -67.47 -30.77
N SER A 787 -54.58 -68.63 -31.04
CA SER A 787 -53.17 -68.76 -31.43
C SER A 787 -52.84 -70.05 -32.22
N GLY A 788 -53.30 -70.14 -33.47
CA GLY A 788 -53.06 -71.31 -34.32
C GLY A 788 -54.03 -71.49 -35.49
N PHE A 789 -54.82 -70.47 -35.82
CA PHE A 789 -55.67 -70.46 -36.99
C PHE A 789 -54.89 -69.99 -38.23
N SER A 790 -55.38 -70.31 -39.43
CA SER A 790 -54.78 -69.82 -40.68
C SER A 790 -54.85 -68.28 -40.77
N PRO A 791 -53.73 -67.57 -40.96
CA PRO A 791 -53.71 -66.11 -41.13
C PRO A 791 -54.70 -65.58 -42.16
N GLY A 792 -55.28 -64.41 -41.90
CA GLY A 792 -56.29 -63.77 -42.74
C GLY A 792 -57.71 -64.34 -42.62
N THR A 793 -57.92 -65.47 -41.94
CA THR A 793 -59.26 -66.03 -41.69
C THR A 793 -60.10 -65.07 -40.85
N VAL A 794 -61.39 -64.94 -41.14
CA VAL A 794 -62.33 -64.15 -40.33
C VAL A 794 -63.18 -65.08 -39.47
N VAL A 795 -63.10 -64.91 -38.15
CA VAL A 795 -63.92 -65.61 -37.15
C VAL A 795 -65.08 -64.72 -36.69
N LYS A 796 -66.22 -65.33 -36.35
CA LYS A 796 -67.41 -64.67 -35.78
C LYS A 796 -67.79 -65.34 -34.47
N ILE A 797 -68.34 -64.57 -33.52
CA ILE A 797 -68.72 -65.06 -32.19
C ILE A 797 -70.18 -64.73 -31.90
N PHE A 798 -70.90 -65.71 -31.36
CA PHE A 798 -72.34 -65.66 -31.06
C PHE A 798 -72.65 -66.21 -29.66
N LEU A 799 -73.79 -65.82 -29.10
CA LEU A 799 -74.41 -66.43 -27.92
C LEU A 799 -75.62 -67.28 -28.33
N ARG A 800 -75.78 -68.46 -27.71
CA ARG A 800 -76.87 -69.42 -27.95
C ARG A 800 -77.49 -69.82 -26.60
N PRO A 801 -78.83 -69.80 -26.40
CA PRO A 801 -79.90 -69.68 -27.39
C PRO A 801 -80.07 -68.27 -27.98
N GLY A 802 -80.73 -68.19 -29.14
CA GLY A 802 -81.04 -66.94 -29.85
C GLY A 802 -80.08 -66.54 -30.98
N GLU A 803 -78.91 -67.19 -31.09
CA GLU A 803 -77.83 -66.88 -32.07
C GLU A 803 -77.48 -65.38 -32.13
N ILE A 804 -77.36 -64.77 -30.95
CA ILE A 804 -77.10 -63.34 -30.77
C ILE A 804 -75.64 -63.06 -31.18
N TRP A 805 -75.44 -62.31 -32.25
CA TRP A 805 -74.09 -61.96 -32.73
C TRP A 805 -73.42 -60.93 -31.82
N VAL A 806 -72.21 -61.22 -31.32
CA VAL A 806 -71.50 -60.38 -30.34
C VAL A 806 -70.13 -59.88 -30.81
N ALA A 807 -69.38 -60.65 -31.62
CA ALA A 807 -68.06 -60.21 -32.11
C ALA A 807 -67.64 -60.79 -33.47
N LYS A 808 -66.56 -60.24 -34.00
CA LYS A 808 -65.75 -60.80 -35.10
C LYS A 808 -64.28 -60.44 -34.89
N ALA A 809 -63.37 -61.25 -35.42
CA ALA A 809 -61.96 -60.91 -35.52
C ALA A 809 -61.35 -61.47 -36.82
N THR A 810 -60.22 -60.90 -37.23
CA THR A 810 -59.38 -61.45 -38.31
C THR A 810 -58.13 -62.04 -37.68
N VAL A 811 -57.74 -63.23 -38.14
CA VAL A 811 -56.53 -63.93 -37.70
C VAL A 811 -55.29 -63.21 -38.22
N ARG A 812 -54.35 -62.90 -37.32
CA ARG A 812 -53.07 -62.22 -37.55
C ARG A 812 -52.06 -63.16 -38.23
N GLU A 813 -50.94 -62.60 -38.69
CA GLU A 813 -49.87 -63.36 -39.37
C GLU A 813 -49.22 -64.46 -38.52
N ASP A 814 -49.21 -64.30 -37.19
CA ASP A 814 -48.73 -65.32 -36.24
C ASP A 814 -49.79 -66.39 -35.88
N GLY A 815 -50.87 -66.47 -36.67
CA GLY A 815 -52.01 -67.37 -36.45
C GLY A 815 -52.89 -67.01 -35.26
N SER A 816 -52.63 -65.89 -34.59
CA SER A 816 -53.42 -65.46 -33.42
C SER A 816 -54.67 -64.67 -33.79
N PHE A 817 -55.66 -64.64 -32.91
CA PHE A 817 -56.68 -63.60 -32.92
C PHE A 817 -56.96 -63.14 -31.49
N THR A 818 -57.57 -61.96 -31.36
CA THR A 818 -58.23 -61.56 -30.11
C THR A 818 -59.54 -60.94 -30.49
N ALA A 819 -60.62 -61.39 -29.86
CA ALA A 819 -61.94 -60.80 -29.95
C ALA A 819 -62.44 -60.59 -28.52
N SER A 820 -62.78 -59.36 -28.13
CA SER A 820 -63.59 -59.13 -26.94
C SER A 820 -65.00 -58.70 -27.32
N PHE A 821 -65.94 -59.00 -26.43
CA PHE A 821 -67.28 -58.43 -26.44
C PHE A 821 -67.73 -58.15 -25.02
N ILE A 822 -68.56 -57.12 -24.87
CA ILE A 822 -69.31 -56.91 -23.64
C ILE A 822 -70.61 -57.71 -23.76
N VAL A 823 -71.00 -58.41 -22.70
CA VAL A 823 -72.28 -59.15 -22.67
C VAL A 823 -73.43 -58.17 -23.00
N PRO A 824 -74.25 -58.39 -24.03
CA PRO A 824 -75.31 -57.44 -24.41
C PRO A 824 -76.47 -57.43 -23.40
N THR A 825 -77.40 -56.47 -23.51
CA THR A 825 -78.63 -56.55 -22.69
C THR A 825 -79.51 -57.69 -23.17
N ILE A 826 -79.56 -58.76 -22.36
CA ILE A 826 -80.37 -59.95 -22.56
C ILE A 826 -81.01 -60.37 -21.22
N PRO A 827 -82.19 -61.02 -21.21
CA PRO A 827 -82.79 -61.56 -20.00
C PRO A 827 -81.90 -62.57 -19.27
N ALA A 828 -82.07 -62.71 -17.96
CA ALA A 828 -81.36 -63.73 -17.17
C ALA A 828 -81.60 -65.15 -17.71
N GLY A 829 -80.53 -65.93 -17.80
CA GLY A 829 -80.52 -67.25 -18.43
C GLY A 829 -79.10 -67.72 -18.76
N GLU A 830 -79.00 -68.94 -19.28
CA GLU A 830 -77.74 -69.60 -19.63
C GLU A 830 -77.45 -69.49 -21.14
N TYR A 831 -76.21 -69.17 -21.50
CA TYR A 831 -75.79 -68.91 -22.87
C TYR A 831 -74.43 -69.55 -23.20
N GLN A 832 -74.34 -70.32 -24.29
CA GLN A 832 -73.09 -70.85 -24.83
C GLN A 832 -72.40 -69.82 -25.74
N VAL A 833 -71.07 -69.71 -25.62
CA VAL A 833 -70.23 -68.89 -26.52
C VAL A 833 -69.78 -69.74 -27.71
N VAL A 834 -70.19 -69.36 -28.92
CA VAL A 834 -70.00 -70.13 -30.16
C VAL A 834 -69.14 -69.36 -31.15
N ILE A 835 -68.02 -69.97 -31.59
CA ILE A 835 -67.08 -69.42 -32.56
C ILE A 835 -67.34 -70.07 -33.92
N LYS A 836 -67.70 -69.30 -34.94
CA LYS A 836 -67.93 -69.79 -36.31
C LYS A 836 -66.87 -69.25 -37.27
N THR A 837 -66.20 -70.13 -37.99
CA THR A 837 -65.37 -69.80 -39.17
C THR A 837 -66.23 -69.92 -40.44
N PRO A 838 -65.68 -69.71 -41.66
CA PRO A 838 -66.40 -70.01 -42.90
C PRO A 838 -66.69 -71.50 -43.15
N THR A 839 -66.03 -72.42 -42.43
CA THR A 839 -66.09 -73.88 -42.68
C THR A 839 -66.46 -74.72 -41.45
N GLU A 840 -66.22 -74.23 -40.23
CA GLU A 840 -66.32 -74.98 -38.98
C GLU A 840 -66.95 -74.14 -37.85
N GLU A 841 -67.62 -74.80 -36.91
CA GLU A 841 -68.19 -74.21 -35.69
C GLU A 841 -67.58 -74.89 -34.47
N TYR A 842 -67.07 -74.08 -33.53
CA TYR A 842 -66.49 -74.53 -32.26
C TYR A 842 -67.27 -73.92 -31.09
N ILE A 843 -67.52 -74.71 -30.05
CA ILE A 843 -67.95 -74.18 -28.74
C ILE A 843 -66.69 -73.71 -28.03
N ALA A 844 -66.70 -72.49 -27.50
CA ALA A 844 -65.56 -71.95 -26.78
C ALA A 844 -65.45 -72.59 -25.38
N GLN A 845 -64.26 -73.04 -24.99
CA GLN A 845 -63.98 -73.59 -23.68
C GLN A 845 -63.37 -72.51 -22.77
N PHE A 846 -63.80 -72.47 -21.52
CA PHE A 846 -63.30 -71.53 -20.51
C PHE A 846 -62.08 -72.10 -19.76
N PHE A 847 -61.24 -71.21 -19.24
CA PHE A 847 -60.02 -71.56 -18.51
C PHE A 847 -59.80 -70.65 -17.30
N ASN A 848 -59.71 -71.25 -16.11
CA ASN A 848 -59.62 -70.52 -14.84
C ASN A 848 -58.18 -70.18 -14.39
N GLY A 849 -57.19 -70.31 -15.27
CA GLY A 849 -55.77 -70.18 -14.95
C GLY A 849 -55.06 -71.51 -14.65
N THR A 850 -55.79 -72.60 -14.41
CA THR A 850 -55.19 -73.92 -14.08
C THR A 850 -55.91 -75.11 -14.74
N TYR A 851 -57.18 -74.97 -15.10
CA TYR A 851 -58.03 -76.02 -15.68
C TYR A 851 -58.90 -75.49 -16.82
N VAL A 852 -59.10 -76.31 -17.87
CA VAL A 852 -59.97 -76.02 -19.02
C VAL A 852 -61.27 -76.80 -18.88
N PHE A 853 -62.41 -76.13 -18.93
CA PHE A 853 -63.72 -76.75 -18.75
C PHE A 853 -64.21 -77.53 -19.99
N PRO A 854 -64.99 -78.61 -19.82
CA PRO A 854 -65.61 -79.31 -20.94
C PRO A 854 -66.69 -78.44 -21.62
N PRO A 855 -67.00 -78.66 -22.91
CA PRO A 855 -67.92 -77.80 -23.67
C PRO A 855 -69.36 -77.77 -23.14
N GLU A 856 -69.80 -78.79 -22.41
CA GLU A 856 -71.16 -78.90 -21.85
C GLU A 856 -71.32 -78.06 -20.57
N GLU A 857 -70.25 -77.87 -19.80
CA GLU A 857 -70.19 -76.99 -18.62
C GLU A 857 -69.81 -75.54 -18.98
N SER A 858 -69.42 -75.30 -20.24
CA SER A 858 -68.97 -74.00 -20.75
C SER A 858 -70.14 -73.07 -21.08
N VAL A 859 -70.88 -72.63 -20.05
CA VAL A 859 -72.03 -71.72 -20.15
C VAL A 859 -71.86 -70.43 -19.34
N LEU A 860 -72.26 -69.33 -19.98
CA LEU A 860 -72.36 -67.98 -19.43
C LEU A 860 -73.74 -67.80 -18.78
N ILE A 861 -73.81 -67.54 -17.48
CA ILE A 861 -75.07 -67.32 -16.76
C ILE A 861 -75.30 -65.82 -16.56
N VAL A 862 -76.29 -65.25 -17.24
CA VAL A 862 -76.66 -63.84 -17.04
C VAL A 862 -77.57 -63.71 -15.83
N LYS A 863 -77.22 -62.80 -14.90
CA LYS A 863 -78.07 -62.41 -13.76
C LYS A 863 -78.42 -60.92 -13.76
N PRO A 864 -79.50 -60.51 -13.06
CA PRO A 864 -79.85 -59.10 -12.98
C PRO A 864 -78.88 -58.28 -12.14
N LYS A 865 -78.40 -57.15 -12.68
CA LYS A 865 -77.52 -56.21 -12.00
C LYS A 865 -78.11 -54.80 -11.98
N VAL A 866 -77.76 -54.06 -10.94
CA VAL A 866 -78.03 -52.62 -10.80
C VAL A 866 -76.71 -51.86 -10.77
N LEU A 867 -76.68 -50.69 -11.43
CA LEU A 867 -75.59 -49.71 -11.38
C LEU A 867 -76.14 -48.38 -10.83
N LEU A 868 -75.39 -47.75 -9.92
CA LEU A 868 -75.69 -46.40 -9.43
C LEU A 868 -74.79 -45.36 -10.09
N THR A 869 -75.36 -44.24 -10.56
CA THR A 869 -74.57 -43.10 -11.07
C THR A 869 -75.04 -41.76 -10.53
N SER A 870 -74.19 -40.74 -10.64
CA SER A 870 -74.54 -39.36 -10.26
C SER A 870 -75.62 -38.78 -11.18
N ILE A 871 -76.58 -38.07 -10.59
CA ILE A 871 -77.65 -37.39 -11.34
C ILE A 871 -77.09 -36.25 -12.20
N THR A 872 -75.97 -35.63 -11.81
CA THR A 872 -75.34 -34.51 -12.54
C THR A 872 -74.29 -34.96 -13.56
N ARG A 873 -73.67 -36.13 -13.36
CA ARG A 873 -72.70 -36.76 -14.28
C ARG A 873 -73.06 -38.23 -14.38
N LYS A 874 -73.88 -38.56 -15.38
CA LYS A 874 -74.63 -39.83 -15.54
C LYS A 874 -73.76 -41.08 -15.73
N ASP A 875 -72.48 -40.84 -15.92
CA ASP A 875 -71.35 -41.74 -16.16
C ASP A 875 -70.54 -42.05 -14.88
N LEU A 876 -70.68 -41.25 -13.80
CA LEU A 876 -69.76 -41.34 -12.64
C LEU A 876 -70.42 -41.95 -11.39
N MET A 877 -69.60 -42.61 -10.58
CA MET A 877 -70.01 -43.08 -9.25
C MET A 877 -70.46 -41.89 -8.37
N PRO A 878 -71.59 -42.00 -7.65
CA PRO A 878 -72.06 -40.94 -6.77
C PRO A 878 -71.20 -40.82 -5.50
N ILE A 879 -70.59 -39.65 -5.31
CA ILE A 879 -69.98 -39.21 -4.05
C ILE A 879 -70.88 -38.15 -3.42
N LEU A 880 -71.37 -38.41 -2.22
CA LEU A 880 -72.29 -37.56 -1.48
C LEU A 880 -71.59 -36.95 -0.25
N SER A 881 -71.97 -35.72 0.11
CA SER A 881 -71.45 -35.01 1.29
C SER A 881 -72.49 -35.07 2.42
N GLY A 882 -72.82 -36.28 2.87
CA GLY A 882 -74.01 -36.59 3.66
C GLY A 882 -75.18 -37.08 2.77
N PRO A 883 -76.44 -36.96 3.23
CA PRO A 883 -77.62 -37.47 2.49
C PRO A 883 -77.80 -36.87 1.09
N GLY A 884 -78.27 -37.67 0.12
CA GLY A 884 -78.41 -37.24 -1.28
C GLY A 884 -79.19 -38.20 -2.20
N LEU A 885 -79.31 -37.82 -3.47
CA LEU A 885 -80.03 -38.58 -4.51
C LEU A 885 -79.06 -39.19 -5.54
N VAL A 886 -79.38 -40.38 -6.03
CA VAL A 886 -78.60 -41.14 -7.04
C VAL A 886 -79.49 -41.65 -8.17
N ARG A 887 -78.91 -41.83 -9.36
CA ARG A 887 -79.56 -42.42 -10.55
C ARG A 887 -79.36 -43.93 -10.54
N VAL A 888 -80.36 -44.68 -11.03
CA VAL A 888 -80.35 -46.15 -11.08
C VAL A 888 -80.45 -46.61 -12.53
N ILE A 889 -79.62 -47.58 -12.90
CA ILE A 889 -79.72 -48.33 -14.15
C ILE A 889 -79.81 -49.82 -13.78
N GLY A 890 -80.80 -50.55 -14.31
CA GLY A 890 -80.94 -51.99 -14.07
C GLY A 890 -81.05 -52.77 -15.38
N THR A 891 -80.36 -53.90 -15.47
CA THR A 891 -80.31 -54.78 -16.65
C THR A 891 -80.31 -56.25 -16.25
N GLY A 892 -80.61 -57.14 -17.20
CA GLY A 892 -80.55 -58.59 -17.01
C GLY A 892 -81.80 -59.21 -16.39
N PHE A 893 -82.80 -58.41 -16.02
CA PHE A 893 -84.06 -58.90 -15.45
C PHE A 893 -84.90 -59.65 -16.50
N LYS A 894 -85.67 -60.67 -16.12
CA LYS A 894 -86.63 -61.31 -17.04
C LYS A 894 -87.82 -60.38 -17.32
N PRO A 895 -88.31 -60.26 -18.58
CA PRO A 895 -89.47 -59.44 -18.92
C PRO A 895 -90.69 -59.78 -18.05
N GLY A 896 -91.37 -58.77 -17.51
CA GLY A 896 -92.49 -58.96 -16.57
C GLY A 896 -92.11 -59.12 -15.09
N THR A 897 -90.81 -59.04 -14.75
CA THR A 897 -90.33 -58.94 -13.37
C THR A 897 -90.89 -57.70 -12.65
N VAL A 898 -91.21 -57.84 -11.36
CA VAL A 898 -91.71 -56.77 -10.48
C VAL A 898 -90.65 -56.41 -9.43
N ILE A 899 -90.41 -55.11 -9.18
CA ILE A 899 -89.55 -54.63 -8.10
C ILE A 899 -90.38 -54.44 -6.82
N SER A 900 -89.85 -54.88 -5.68
CA SER A 900 -90.60 -55.05 -4.43
C SER A 900 -89.90 -54.55 -3.16
N GLY A 901 -88.59 -54.27 -3.20
CA GLY A 901 -87.83 -53.84 -2.03
C GLY A 901 -86.47 -53.24 -2.38
N LEU A 902 -85.78 -52.72 -1.36
CA LEU A 902 -84.47 -52.04 -1.46
C LEU A 902 -83.61 -52.39 -0.25
N VAL A 903 -82.42 -52.93 -0.51
CA VAL A 903 -81.46 -53.41 0.49
C VAL A 903 -80.20 -52.55 0.42
N VAL A 904 -79.61 -52.23 1.58
CA VAL A 904 -78.27 -51.60 1.64
C VAL A 904 -77.37 -52.37 2.60
N ASN A 905 -76.14 -52.67 2.17
CA ASN A 905 -75.18 -53.51 2.91
C ASN A 905 -75.86 -54.79 3.46
N ASN A 906 -76.58 -55.49 2.58
CA ASN A 906 -77.39 -56.68 2.88
C ASN A 906 -78.45 -56.52 4.01
N THR A 907 -78.88 -55.29 4.31
CA THR A 907 -79.89 -54.98 5.34
C THR A 907 -81.09 -54.20 4.76
N GLU A 908 -82.32 -54.62 5.09
CA GLU A 908 -83.56 -53.94 4.66
C GLU A 908 -83.84 -52.66 5.47
N VAL A 909 -83.20 -51.54 5.10
CA VAL A 909 -83.33 -50.27 5.86
C VAL A 909 -84.01 -49.14 5.07
N LEU A 910 -83.96 -49.14 3.74
CA LEU A 910 -84.29 -47.94 2.93
C LEU A 910 -85.61 -47.96 2.16
N PHE A 911 -86.38 -49.06 2.18
CA PHE A 911 -87.60 -49.18 1.37
C PHE A 911 -88.65 -48.09 1.66
N THR A 912 -88.87 -47.75 2.94
CA THR A 912 -89.86 -46.76 3.38
C THR A 912 -89.58 -45.34 2.85
N LEU A 913 -88.33 -45.04 2.49
CA LEU A 913 -87.92 -43.75 1.89
C LEU A 913 -87.91 -43.76 0.35
N ASN A 914 -88.12 -44.93 -0.26
CA ASN A 914 -88.00 -45.16 -1.70
C ASN A 914 -89.18 -45.98 -2.27
N THR A 915 -90.39 -45.78 -1.74
CA THR A 915 -91.56 -46.60 -2.09
C THR A 915 -91.98 -46.52 -3.56
N HIS A 916 -91.50 -45.50 -4.30
CA HIS A 916 -91.77 -45.33 -5.74
C HIS A 916 -91.18 -46.44 -6.62
N ILE A 917 -90.22 -47.24 -6.14
CA ILE A 917 -89.64 -48.35 -6.90
C ILE A 917 -90.65 -49.44 -7.26
N THR A 918 -91.75 -49.57 -6.51
CA THR A 918 -92.81 -50.56 -6.81
C THR A 918 -93.57 -50.26 -8.10
N GLY A 919 -93.40 -49.06 -8.66
CA GLY A 919 -93.91 -48.69 -9.98
C GLY A 919 -92.98 -49.05 -11.14
N TRP A 920 -91.81 -49.65 -10.89
CA TRP A 920 -90.84 -49.98 -11.94
C TRP A 920 -91.16 -51.32 -12.63
N SER A 921 -90.83 -51.40 -13.92
CA SER A 921 -91.13 -52.54 -14.79
C SER A 921 -89.92 -52.89 -15.68
N VAL A 922 -89.97 -54.05 -16.35
CA VAL A 922 -88.86 -54.58 -17.15
C VAL A 922 -89.30 -54.79 -18.59
N ASP A 923 -88.51 -54.27 -19.55
CA ASP A 923 -88.79 -54.40 -20.98
C ASP A 923 -88.32 -55.72 -21.60
N SER A 924 -88.59 -55.92 -22.90
CA SER A 924 -88.29 -57.17 -23.62
C SER A 924 -86.81 -57.56 -23.65
N ASN A 925 -85.92 -56.60 -23.42
CA ASN A 925 -84.47 -56.80 -23.48
C ASN A 925 -83.88 -56.99 -22.07
N GLY A 926 -84.72 -56.90 -21.02
CA GLY A 926 -84.33 -57.01 -19.62
C GLY A 926 -83.87 -55.70 -18.98
N VAL A 927 -84.19 -54.53 -19.57
CA VAL A 927 -83.87 -53.22 -18.97
C VAL A 927 -84.98 -52.77 -18.02
N LEU A 928 -84.57 -52.26 -16.85
CA LEU A 928 -85.44 -51.65 -15.84
C LEU A 928 -85.93 -50.25 -16.28
N ARG A 929 -87.24 -50.00 -16.15
CA ARG A 929 -87.93 -48.77 -16.56
C ARG A 929 -88.80 -48.22 -15.43
N ALA A 930 -88.96 -46.90 -15.36
CA ALA A 930 -89.98 -46.29 -14.51
C ALA A 930 -91.38 -46.36 -15.15
N THR A 931 -92.44 -46.17 -14.35
CA THR A 931 -93.85 -46.27 -14.77
C THR A 931 -94.25 -45.29 -15.87
N THR A 932 -93.48 -44.21 -16.05
CA THR A 932 -93.64 -43.26 -17.14
C THR A 932 -92.39 -43.29 -18.01
N ALA A 933 -92.56 -43.49 -19.32
CA ALA A 933 -91.47 -43.72 -20.27
C ALA A 933 -90.51 -42.52 -20.48
N SER A 934 -90.73 -41.41 -19.77
CA SER A 934 -89.93 -40.17 -19.82
C SER A 934 -89.09 -39.93 -18.56
N VAL A 935 -89.14 -40.82 -17.57
CA VAL A 935 -88.43 -40.68 -16.28
C VAL A 935 -87.42 -41.81 -16.09
N GLU A 936 -86.22 -41.46 -15.63
CA GLU A 936 -85.17 -42.42 -15.30
C GLU A 936 -85.32 -42.92 -13.85
N PRO A 937 -85.09 -44.21 -13.57
CA PRO A 937 -85.04 -44.74 -12.19
C PRO A 937 -84.01 -44.00 -11.32
N ALA A 938 -84.35 -43.73 -10.06
CA ALA A 938 -83.55 -42.98 -9.10
C ALA A 938 -83.89 -43.35 -7.64
N LEU A 939 -82.98 -43.09 -6.70
CA LEU A 939 -83.08 -43.40 -5.27
C LEU A 939 -82.58 -42.27 -4.37
N TYR A 940 -83.05 -42.24 -3.13
CA TYR A 940 -82.56 -41.40 -2.04
C TYR A 940 -81.74 -42.22 -1.03
N ILE A 941 -80.55 -41.71 -0.70
CA ILE A 941 -79.53 -42.30 0.17
C ILE A 941 -79.37 -41.40 1.40
N PRO A 942 -79.79 -41.83 2.61
CA PRO A 942 -79.95 -40.94 3.77
C PRO A 942 -78.77 -40.92 4.75
N PHE A 943 -77.60 -41.48 4.42
CA PHE A 943 -76.52 -41.70 5.39
C PHE A 943 -75.69 -40.43 5.69
N SER A 944 -75.20 -40.34 6.93
CA SER A 944 -74.35 -39.27 7.45
C SER A 944 -72.89 -39.67 7.69
N ASP A 945 -72.64 -40.96 7.80
CA ASP A 945 -71.36 -41.51 8.25
C ASP A 945 -70.41 -41.72 7.07
N GLU A 946 -69.10 -41.74 7.34
CA GLU A 946 -68.07 -41.88 6.31
C GLU A 946 -67.98 -43.34 5.86
N GLY A 947 -68.25 -43.63 4.58
CA GLY A 947 -68.25 -45.01 4.10
C GLY A 947 -68.63 -45.21 2.62
N ILE A 948 -68.47 -46.45 2.18
CA ILE A 948 -68.99 -46.98 0.90
C ILE A 948 -70.21 -47.85 1.24
N TYR A 949 -71.28 -47.74 0.46
CA TYR A 949 -72.51 -48.50 0.64
C TYR A 949 -72.89 -49.25 -0.63
N GLU A 950 -73.20 -50.54 -0.48
CA GLU A 950 -73.74 -51.45 -1.50
C GLU A 950 -75.26 -51.34 -1.54
N VAL A 951 -75.87 -51.19 -2.70
CA VAL A 951 -77.32 -50.95 -2.86
C VAL A 951 -77.92 -51.91 -3.88
N ALA A 952 -78.89 -52.74 -3.46
CA ALA A 952 -79.53 -53.76 -4.29
C ALA A 952 -81.06 -53.66 -4.28
N LEU A 953 -81.70 -54.07 -5.38
CA LEU A 953 -83.16 -54.15 -5.51
C LEU A 953 -83.64 -55.58 -5.23
N VAL A 954 -84.72 -55.69 -4.44
CA VAL A 954 -85.45 -56.95 -4.24
C VAL A 954 -86.50 -57.06 -5.33
N TYR A 955 -86.44 -58.11 -6.14
CA TYR A 955 -87.27 -58.32 -7.32
C TYR A 955 -87.97 -59.68 -7.28
N ARG A 956 -89.00 -59.86 -8.11
CA ARG A 956 -89.67 -61.17 -8.31
C ARG A 956 -89.92 -61.42 -9.78
N GLU A 957 -89.39 -62.54 -10.27
CA GLU A 957 -89.61 -62.98 -11.65
C GLU A 957 -91.02 -63.54 -11.89
N PRO A 958 -91.52 -63.55 -13.13
CA PRO A 958 -92.80 -64.18 -13.47
C PRO A 958 -92.83 -65.67 -13.10
N GLY A 959 -93.73 -66.04 -12.19
CA GLY A 959 -93.90 -67.43 -11.74
C GLY A 959 -92.93 -67.89 -10.65
N ALA A 960 -91.98 -67.06 -10.20
CA ALA A 960 -91.14 -67.37 -9.05
C ALA A 960 -91.95 -67.32 -7.73
N PRO A 961 -91.82 -68.31 -6.83
CA PRO A 961 -92.56 -68.33 -5.57
C PRO A 961 -92.06 -67.28 -4.57
N GLU A 962 -90.75 -67.04 -4.56
CA GLU A 962 -90.02 -66.17 -3.64
C GLU A 962 -89.34 -65.01 -4.40
N PRO A 963 -89.09 -63.86 -3.76
CA PRO A 963 -88.29 -62.79 -4.33
C PRO A 963 -86.79 -63.09 -4.26
N ASP A 964 -86.01 -62.46 -5.13
CA ASP A 964 -84.55 -62.54 -5.20
C ASP A 964 -83.93 -61.12 -5.16
N VAL A 965 -82.60 -61.01 -5.01
CA VAL A 965 -81.86 -59.75 -4.83
C VAL A 965 -80.88 -59.53 -5.98
N SER A 966 -80.96 -58.38 -6.65
CA SER A 966 -80.06 -58.04 -7.75
C SER A 966 -78.61 -57.85 -7.28
N THR A 967 -77.62 -58.11 -8.14
CA THR A 967 -76.23 -57.69 -7.88
C THR A 967 -76.19 -56.18 -7.59
N PRO A 968 -75.59 -55.74 -6.47
CA PRO A 968 -75.64 -54.34 -6.02
C PRO A 968 -74.80 -53.39 -6.90
N GLY A 969 -75.10 -52.10 -6.76
CA GLY A 969 -74.23 -51.00 -7.18
C GLY A 969 -73.88 -50.06 -6.02
N TYR A 970 -72.87 -49.20 -6.20
CA TYR A 970 -72.17 -48.53 -5.07
C TYR A 970 -72.42 -47.01 -4.96
N VAL A 971 -72.38 -46.50 -3.72
CA VAL A 971 -72.39 -45.05 -3.40
C VAL A 971 -71.43 -44.74 -2.25
N VAL A 972 -70.75 -43.58 -2.32
CA VAL A 972 -69.80 -43.13 -1.29
C VAL A 972 -70.33 -41.91 -0.54
N VAL A 973 -70.17 -41.88 0.78
CA VAL A 973 -70.53 -40.75 1.63
C VAL A 973 -69.28 -40.26 2.37
N ALA A 974 -69.03 -38.95 2.33
CA ALA A 974 -67.86 -38.31 2.92
C ALA A 974 -68.25 -37.12 3.81
N ASN A 975 -67.71 -37.11 5.03
CA ASN A 975 -67.75 -36.02 6.00
C ASN A 975 -66.33 -35.40 6.08
N LYS A 976 -66.20 -34.19 6.63
CA LYS A 976 -64.99 -33.35 6.50
C LYS A 976 -64.32 -33.00 7.83
N VAL A 977 -64.95 -33.31 8.96
CA VAL A 977 -64.52 -32.81 10.28
C VAL A 977 -63.49 -33.72 10.97
N LEU A 978 -63.60 -35.05 10.83
CA LEU A 978 -62.72 -35.99 11.52
C LEU A 978 -61.28 -35.96 10.99
N HIS A 979 -61.09 -35.69 9.71
CA HIS A 979 -59.82 -35.96 9.01
C HIS A 979 -58.71 -34.91 9.23
N GLU A 980 -59.01 -33.67 9.64
CA GLU A 980 -57.98 -32.62 9.76
C GLU A 980 -57.20 -32.67 11.09
N ILE A 981 -57.75 -33.27 12.15
CA ILE A 981 -57.13 -33.30 13.49
C ILE A 981 -55.73 -33.97 13.49
N PRO A 982 -55.51 -35.13 12.86
CA PRO A 982 -54.19 -35.77 12.85
C PRO A 982 -53.10 -34.95 12.16
N LYS A 983 -53.46 -34.18 11.11
CA LYS A 983 -52.49 -33.35 10.37
C LYS A 983 -51.94 -32.22 11.23
N VAL A 984 -52.80 -31.61 12.05
CA VAL A 984 -52.40 -30.58 13.02
C VAL A 984 -51.44 -31.19 14.06
N LEU A 985 -51.73 -32.40 14.54
CA LEU A 985 -50.83 -33.13 15.45
C LEU A 985 -49.45 -33.39 14.83
N THR A 986 -49.39 -33.91 13.60
CA THR A 986 -48.12 -34.17 12.89
C THR A 986 -47.34 -32.88 12.64
N GLY A 987 -48.03 -31.80 12.22
CA GLY A 987 -47.40 -30.49 12.01
C GLY A 987 -46.79 -29.90 13.28
N LEU A 988 -47.49 -30.04 14.43
CA LEU A 988 -46.94 -29.66 15.75
C LEU A 988 -45.75 -30.54 16.16
N GLY A 989 -45.75 -31.83 15.81
CA GLY A 989 -44.62 -32.72 16.00
C GLY A 989 -43.37 -32.28 15.22
N SER A 990 -43.50 -32.05 13.91
CA SER A 990 -42.39 -31.56 13.08
C SER A 990 -41.87 -30.18 13.50
N LEU A 991 -42.77 -29.28 13.91
CA LEU A 991 -42.40 -27.97 14.46
C LEU A 991 -41.61 -28.11 15.76
N ARG A 992 -41.97 -29.06 16.62
CA ARG A 992 -41.22 -29.35 17.86
C ARG A 992 -39.82 -29.89 17.57
N SER A 993 -39.66 -30.86 16.67
CA SER A 993 -38.31 -31.35 16.29
C SER A 993 -37.45 -30.24 15.68
N LEU A 994 -38.00 -29.36 14.83
CA LEU A 994 -37.26 -28.21 14.31
C LEU A 994 -36.76 -27.27 15.43
N ILE A 995 -37.57 -27.04 16.46
CA ILE A 995 -37.20 -26.24 17.63
C ILE A 995 -36.10 -26.93 18.46
N GLU A 996 -36.27 -28.22 18.78
CA GLU A 996 -35.39 -28.95 19.69
C GLU A 996 -34.06 -29.37 19.05
N GLU A 997 -34.06 -29.77 17.77
CA GLU A 997 -32.89 -30.33 17.08
C GLU A 997 -32.10 -29.29 16.26
N THR A 998 -32.75 -28.20 15.80
CA THR A 998 -32.10 -27.16 14.97
C THR A 998 -31.99 -25.82 15.69
N ILE A 999 -33.11 -25.25 16.14
CA ILE A 999 -33.12 -23.86 16.65
C ILE A 999 -32.41 -23.78 18.02
N LEU A 1000 -32.69 -24.68 18.96
CA LEU A 1000 -32.10 -24.64 20.30
C LEU A 1000 -30.57 -24.84 20.30
N PRO A 1001 -29.98 -25.78 19.51
CA PRO A 1001 -28.53 -25.87 19.34
C PRO A 1001 -27.92 -24.63 18.66
N GLN A 1002 -28.60 -24.04 17.65
CA GLN A 1002 -28.14 -22.80 17.02
C GLN A 1002 -28.09 -21.64 18.03
N VAL A 1003 -29.16 -21.42 18.80
CA VAL A 1003 -29.20 -20.41 19.86
C VAL A 1003 -28.11 -20.63 20.91
N THR A 1004 -27.86 -21.88 21.29
CA THR A 1004 -26.78 -22.25 22.23
C THR A 1004 -25.39 -21.93 21.66
N SER A 1005 -25.16 -22.23 20.38
CA SER A 1005 -23.93 -21.88 19.67
C SER A 1005 -23.73 -20.35 19.58
N THR A 1006 -24.78 -19.61 19.23
CA THR A 1006 -24.77 -18.14 19.22
C THR A 1006 -24.46 -17.56 20.60
N ALA A 1007 -25.02 -18.11 21.68
CA ALA A 1007 -24.73 -17.67 23.05
C ALA A 1007 -23.25 -17.88 23.41
N ASN A 1008 -22.65 -19.01 23.02
CA ASN A 1008 -21.22 -19.28 23.23
C ASN A 1008 -20.33 -18.30 22.43
N ILE A 1009 -20.70 -18.01 21.17
CA ILE A 1009 -19.99 -17.02 20.33
C ILE A 1009 -20.08 -15.61 20.94
N VAL A 1010 -21.24 -15.20 21.44
CA VAL A 1010 -21.42 -13.92 22.15
C VAL A 1010 -20.57 -13.87 23.43
N GLY A 1011 -20.48 -14.97 24.18
CA GLY A 1011 -19.60 -15.08 25.35
C GLY A 1011 -18.11 -14.93 25.01
N ALA A 1012 -17.66 -15.54 23.92
CA ALA A 1012 -16.28 -15.36 23.42
C ALA A 1012 -16.00 -13.91 23.03
N ILE A 1013 -16.90 -13.28 22.24
CA ILE A 1013 -16.79 -11.87 21.85
C ILE A 1013 -16.76 -10.93 23.05
N GLN A 1014 -17.52 -11.21 24.11
CA GLN A 1014 -17.47 -10.44 25.37
C GLN A 1014 -16.12 -10.58 26.10
N GLY A 1015 -15.48 -11.76 26.01
CA GLY A 1015 -14.10 -11.97 26.45
C GLY A 1015 -13.10 -11.14 25.65
N ASP A 1016 -13.15 -11.24 24.33
CA ASP A 1016 -12.25 -10.50 23.42
C ASP A 1016 -12.38 -8.98 23.59
N VAL A 1017 -13.61 -8.46 23.66
CA VAL A 1017 -13.87 -7.03 23.93
C VAL A 1017 -13.29 -6.59 25.29
N SER A 1018 -13.29 -7.46 26.30
CA SER A 1018 -12.68 -7.17 27.60
C SER A 1018 -11.15 -7.12 27.53
N VAL A 1019 -10.52 -7.99 26.75
CA VAL A 1019 -9.07 -7.98 26.49
C VAL A 1019 -8.66 -6.76 25.66
N ILE A 1020 -9.43 -6.42 24.62
CA ILE A 1020 -9.24 -5.22 23.80
C ILE A 1020 -9.33 -3.97 24.67
N LYS A 1021 -10.34 -3.88 25.57
CA LYS A 1021 -10.47 -2.76 26.50
C LYS A 1021 -9.23 -2.61 27.40
N GLY A 1022 -8.76 -3.69 28.03
CA GLY A 1022 -7.55 -3.64 28.85
C GLY A 1022 -6.29 -3.25 28.07
N THR A 1023 -6.22 -3.64 26.79
CA THR A 1023 -5.14 -3.25 25.86
C THR A 1023 -5.20 -1.75 25.54
N VAL A 1024 -6.40 -1.20 25.30
CA VAL A 1024 -6.61 0.24 25.08
C VAL A 1024 -6.25 1.06 26.33
N GLU A 1025 -6.67 0.61 27.53
CA GLU A 1025 -6.29 1.24 28.80
C GLU A 1025 -4.76 1.24 29.01
N ALA A 1026 -4.07 0.17 28.62
CA ALA A 1026 -2.60 0.11 28.64
C ALA A 1026 -1.96 1.06 27.62
N ILE A 1027 -2.50 1.20 26.41
CA ILE A 1027 -2.04 2.15 25.37
C ILE A 1027 -2.20 3.60 25.85
N VAL A 1028 -3.34 3.96 26.47
CA VAL A 1028 -3.53 5.28 27.09
C VAL A 1028 -2.48 5.53 28.19
N GLY A 1029 -2.13 4.51 28.97
CA GLY A 1029 -1.03 4.56 29.95
C GLY A 1029 0.38 4.64 29.35
N VAL A 1030 0.55 4.40 28.04
CA VAL A 1030 1.79 4.68 27.29
C VAL A 1030 1.78 6.09 26.72
N LEU A 1031 0.64 6.57 26.20
CA LEU A 1031 0.50 7.95 25.69
C LEU A 1031 0.83 8.98 26.77
N GLY A 1032 0.29 8.85 27.99
CA GLY A 1032 0.65 9.76 29.10
C GLY A 1032 2.14 9.76 29.50
N LYS A 1033 2.90 8.73 29.11
CA LYS A 1033 4.37 8.71 29.25
C LYS A 1033 5.08 9.44 28.09
N LEU A 1034 4.48 9.46 26.90
CA LEU A 1034 4.97 10.23 25.75
C LEU A 1034 4.84 11.73 26.03
N ASP A 1035 3.70 12.21 26.53
CA ASP A 1035 3.52 13.61 26.97
C ASP A 1035 4.60 14.02 28.01
N THR A 1036 4.91 13.09 28.92
CA THR A 1036 5.96 13.26 29.95
C THR A 1036 7.39 13.26 29.37
N ILE A 1037 7.60 12.65 28.19
CA ILE A 1037 8.87 12.69 27.44
C ILE A 1037 8.96 13.98 26.64
N GLU A 1038 7.90 14.38 25.93
CA GLU A 1038 7.82 15.62 25.16
C GLU A 1038 8.13 16.84 26.05
N SER A 1039 7.48 16.95 27.21
CA SER A 1039 7.78 17.98 28.22
C SER A 1039 9.26 18.01 28.66
N LYS A 1040 9.93 16.85 28.70
CA LYS A 1040 11.36 16.76 29.01
C LYS A 1040 12.23 17.14 27.82
N VAL A 1041 11.83 16.82 26.60
CA VAL A 1041 12.51 17.23 25.35
C VAL A 1041 12.51 18.76 25.24
N SER A 1042 11.37 19.43 25.39
CA SER A 1042 11.31 20.90 25.39
C SER A 1042 12.11 21.53 26.54
N SER A 1043 12.21 20.85 27.69
CA SER A 1043 13.09 21.25 28.80
C SER A 1043 14.59 21.02 28.52
N ILE A 1044 14.95 20.18 27.54
CA ILE A 1044 16.32 19.97 27.06
C ILE A 1044 16.64 20.98 25.95
N GLU A 1045 15.74 21.21 25.00
CA GLU A 1045 15.86 22.24 23.96
C GLU A 1045 16.07 23.63 24.56
N GLY A 1046 15.26 24.02 25.55
CA GLY A 1046 15.43 25.27 26.31
C GLY A 1046 16.70 25.34 27.20
N LYS A 1047 17.44 24.25 27.34
CA LYS A 1047 18.80 24.22 27.95
C LYS A 1047 19.90 24.25 26.89
N LEU A 1048 19.67 23.65 25.72
CA LEU A 1048 20.59 23.69 24.58
C LEU A 1048 20.70 25.09 24.00
N GLY A 1049 19.59 25.84 23.86
CA GLY A 1049 19.64 27.26 23.48
C GLY A 1049 20.50 28.10 24.43
N LYS A 1050 20.36 27.89 25.74
CA LYS A 1050 21.20 28.54 26.76
C LYS A 1050 22.67 28.12 26.74
N LEU A 1051 22.98 26.94 26.19
CA LEU A 1051 24.35 26.50 26.00
C LEU A 1051 24.98 27.19 24.77
N ASP A 1052 24.18 27.45 23.74
CA ASP A 1052 24.60 28.22 22.55
C ASP A 1052 24.80 29.72 22.86
N ASP A 1053 23.93 30.31 23.68
CA ASP A 1053 24.12 31.65 24.28
C ASP A 1053 25.49 31.76 24.99
N ILE A 1054 25.80 30.75 25.82
CA ILE A 1054 27.07 30.68 26.57
C ILE A 1054 28.26 30.48 25.63
N TYR A 1055 28.14 29.60 24.63
CA TYR A 1055 29.19 29.36 23.64
C TYR A 1055 29.51 30.62 22.81
N SER A 1056 28.47 31.35 22.39
CA SER A 1056 28.58 32.64 21.70
C SER A 1056 29.26 33.68 22.59
N ALA A 1057 28.87 33.79 23.87
CA ALA A 1057 29.51 34.70 24.82
C ALA A 1057 30.99 34.37 25.09
N VAL A 1058 31.33 33.09 25.24
CA VAL A 1058 32.72 32.61 25.38
C VAL A 1058 33.56 32.91 24.13
N THR A 1059 32.98 32.73 22.94
CA THR A 1059 33.63 33.07 21.66
C THR A 1059 33.91 34.57 21.56
N GLY A 1060 32.96 35.41 21.96
CA GLY A 1060 33.15 36.87 22.05
C GLY A 1060 34.25 37.28 23.04
N LEU A 1061 34.27 36.68 24.24
CA LEU A 1061 35.32 36.90 25.25
C LEU A 1061 36.71 36.45 24.75
N SER A 1062 36.79 35.35 24.01
CA SER A 1062 38.04 34.88 23.39
C SER A 1062 38.59 35.90 22.38
N GLY A 1063 37.73 36.46 21.52
CA GLY A 1063 38.09 37.52 20.59
C GLY A 1063 38.56 38.81 21.30
N GLN A 1064 37.89 39.20 22.38
CA GLN A 1064 38.31 40.35 23.21
C GLN A 1064 39.69 40.11 23.87
N LEU A 1065 39.93 38.92 24.42
CA LEU A 1065 41.19 38.55 25.05
C LEU A 1065 42.35 38.55 24.03
N ASN A 1066 42.12 38.06 22.81
CA ASN A 1066 43.12 38.08 21.74
C ASN A 1066 43.50 39.52 21.35
N ASN A 1067 42.53 40.43 21.27
CA ASN A 1067 42.81 41.85 21.00
C ASN A 1067 43.63 42.51 22.12
N VAL A 1068 43.36 42.17 23.39
CA VAL A 1068 44.16 42.63 24.55
C VAL A 1068 45.59 42.07 24.50
N LEU A 1069 45.76 40.80 24.12
CA LEU A 1069 47.07 40.17 23.96
C LEU A 1069 47.92 40.88 22.89
N ILE A 1070 47.34 41.20 21.73
CA ILE A 1070 48.00 41.95 20.65
C ILE A 1070 48.42 43.35 21.12
N ALA A 1071 47.55 44.05 21.84
CA ALA A 1071 47.87 45.37 22.41
C ALA A 1071 49.01 45.31 23.45
N LEU A 1072 49.06 44.26 24.27
CA LEU A 1072 50.12 44.03 25.26
C LEU A 1072 51.45 43.68 24.58
N GLN A 1073 51.43 42.87 23.51
CA GLN A 1073 52.62 42.57 22.71
C GLN A 1073 53.21 43.84 22.07
N ALA A 1074 52.38 44.69 21.46
CA ALA A 1074 52.80 45.97 20.90
C ALA A 1074 53.40 46.90 21.97
N SER A 1075 52.77 46.98 23.14
CA SER A 1075 53.25 47.77 24.29
C SER A 1075 54.61 47.27 24.79
N THR A 1076 54.80 45.94 24.83
CA THR A 1076 56.06 45.29 25.25
C THR A 1076 57.19 45.57 24.26
N ALA A 1077 56.91 45.52 22.95
CA ALA A 1077 57.87 45.86 21.90
C ALA A 1077 58.32 47.33 21.98
N ALA A 1078 57.38 48.27 22.20
CA ALA A 1078 57.68 49.70 22.38
C ALA A 1078 58.54 49.97 23.63
N LEU A 1079 58.24 49.29 24.75
CA LEU A 1079 59.05 49.38 25.97
C LEU A 1079 60.47 48.85 25.74
N ASN A 1080 60.62 47.71 25.04
CA ASN A 1080 61.93 47.14 24.73
C ASN A 1080 62.79 48.07 23.84
N ALA A 1081 62.17 48.77 22.88
CA ALA A 1081 62.85 49.80 22.10
C ALA A 1081 63.32 50.98 22.97
N SER A 1082 62.48 51.43 23.89
CA SER A 1082 62.82 52.51 24.84
C SER A 1082 63.96 52.12 25.81
N VAL A 1083 63.97 50.88 26.29
CA VAL A 1083 65.07 50.31 27.10
C VAL A 1083 66.37 50.23 26.30
N THR A 1084 66.28 49.82 25.03
CA THR A 1084 67.44 49.79 24.12
C THR A 1084 68.03 51.19 23.89
N GLN A 1085 67.18 52.21 23.70
CA GLN A 1085 67.61 53.60 23.57
C GLN A 1085 68.25 54.12 24.86
N LEU A 1086 67.67 53.82 26.04
CA LEU A 1086 68.24 54.21 27.33
C LEU A 1086 69.62 53.56 27.55
N ALA A 1087 69.79 52.29 27.18
CA ALA A 1087 71.08 51.60 27.27
C ALA A 1087 72.15 52.26 26.39
N ALA A 1088 71.79 52.73 25.19
CA ALA A 1088 72.69 53.50 24.33
C ALA A 1088 73.14 54.82 25.00
N SER A 1089 72.19 55.62 25.52
CA SER A 1089 72.52 56.87 26.20
C SER A 1089 73.30 56.68 27.51
N VAL A 1090 73.11 55.57 28.23
CA VAL A 1090 73.98 55.20 29.36
C VAL A 1090 75.41 54.88 28.89
N GLY A 1091 75.56 54.23 27.72
CA GLY A 1091 76.86 54.04 27.07
C GLY A 1091 77.55 55.35 26.69
N GLU A 1092 76.82 56.30 26.10
CA GLU A 1092 77.30 57.65 25.76
C GLU A 1092 77.76 58.42 27.01
N ILE A 1093 76.95 58.40 28.09
CA ILE A 1093 77.30 59.01 29.38
C ILE A 1093 78.55 58.35 29.98
N SER A 1094 78.68 57.03 29.91
CA SER A 1094 79.86 56.30 30.40
C SER A 1094 81.14 56.71 29.65
N ALA A 1095 81.07 56.82 28.32
CA ALA A 1095 82.18 57.29 27.49
C ALA A 1095 82.55 58.76 27.80
N ALA A 1096 81.55 59.64 28.00
CA ALA A 1096 81.76 61.02 28.42
C ALA A 1096 82.40 61.10 29.82
N VAL A 1097 81.98 60.26 30.77
CA VAL A 1097 82.57 60.19 32.12
C VAL A 1097 84.02 59.68 32.08
N SER A 1098 84.35 58.69 31.23
CA SER A 1098 85.75 58.32 31.01
C SER A 1098 86.55 59.49 30.42
N THR A 1099 86.02 60.17 29.40
CA THR A 1099 86.68 61.32 28.78
C THR A 1099 86.95 62.44 29.81
N ILE A 1100 86.00 62.73 30.69
CA ILE A 1100 86.15 63.71 31.78
C ILE A 1100 87.20 63.24 32.80
N LYS A 1101 87.20 61.97 33.19
CA LYS A 1101 88.22 61.39 34.08
C LYS A 1101 89.62 61.50 33.46
N ASP A 1102 89.74 61.17 32.17
CA ASP A 1102 91.00 61.19 31.42
C ASP A 1102 91.48 62.63 31.14
N GLN A 1103 90.59 63.63 31.20
CA GLN A 1103 90.92 65.07 31.26
C GLN A 1103 91.29 65.56 32.67
N ILE A 1104 90.69 65.00 33.73
CA ILE A 1104 90.97 65.37 35.12
C ILE A 1104 92.37 64.90 35.57
N ILE A 1105 92.82 63.73 35.12
CA ILE A 1105 94.15 63.20 35.45
C ILE A 1105 95.31 64.19 35.10
N PRO A 1106 95.43 64.72 33.87
CA PRO A 1106 96.46 65.69 33.54
C PRO A 1106 96.26 67.06 34.21
N LEU A 1107 95.02 67.46 34.50
CA LEU A 1107 94.75 68.69 35.27
C LEU A 1107 95.24 68.56 36.72
N LEU A 1108 95.09 67.38 37.34
CA LEU A 1108 95.64 67.09 38.66
C LEU A 1108 97.18 67.09 38.67
N SER A 1109 97.85 66.56 37.64
CA SER A 1109 99.32 66.64 37.55
C SER A 1109 99.85 68.06 37.29
N ASN A 1110 99.01 68.96 36.79
CA ASN A 1110 99.36 70.37 36.57
C ASN A 1110 99.12 71.25 37.82
N LEU A 1111 98.46 70.73 38.86
CA LEU A 1111 98.22 71.46 40.12
C LEU A 1111 99.34 71.20 41.13
N ALA A 1112 100.40 72.01 41.00
CA ALA A 1112 101.50 72.21 41.96
C ALA A 1112 102.36 70.98 42.30
N THR A 1113 103.54 70.89 41.68
CA THR A 1113 104.65 70.08 42.21
C THR A 1113 105.35 70.81 43.37
N LYS A 1114 106.10 70.05 44.18
CA LYS A 1114 106.82 70.56 45.37
C LYS A 1114 108.00 71.47 45.00
N ASP A 1115 108.47 71.39 43.77
CA ASP A 1115 109.81 71.83 43.40
C ASP A 1115 109.91 73.32 43.05
N ASP A 1116 108.84 73.94 42.55
CA ASP A 1116 108.77 75.40 42.36
C ASP A 1116 108.87 76.16 43.69
N VAL A 1117 108.23 75.63 44.75
CA VAL A 1117 108.30 76.19 46.11
C VAL A 1117 109.70 76.00 46.71
N ASN A 1118 110.35 74.85 46.46
CA ASN A 1118 111.75 74.63 46.84
C ASN A 1118 112.70 75.59 46.10
N ALA A 1119 112.46 75.85 44.80
CA ALA A 1119 113.28 76.75 43.99
C ALA A 1119 113.21 78.21 44.51
N ILE A 1120 112.01 78.71 44.78
CA ILE A 1120 111.81 80.04 45.39
C ILE A 1120 112.50 80.13 46.77
N THR A 1121 112.34 79.10 47.61
CA THR A 1121 112.95 79.06 48.95
C THR A 1121 114.49 79.06 48.87
N THR A 1122 115.05 78.32 47.91
CA THR A 1122 116.51 78.24 47.69
C THR A 1122 117.09 79.54 47.16
N ALA A 1123 116.34 80.28 46.32
CA ALA A 1123 116.76 81.58 45.78
C ALA A 1123 116.67 82.72 46.81
N LEU A 1124 115.72 82.66 47.75
CA LEU A 1124 115.48 83.74 48.73
C LEU A 1124 116.46 83.70 49.92
N ALA A 1125 116.97 82.52 50.28
CA ALA A 1125 117.88 82.33 51.41
C ALA A 1125 119.18 83.18 51.34
N PRO A 1126 120.01 83.12 50.27
CA PRO A 1126 121.25 83.89 50.21
C PRO A 1126 120.98 85.41 50.18
N ALA A 1127 119.91 85.86 49.51
CA ALA A 1127 119.55 87.28 49.49
C ALA A 1127 119.20 87.82 50.88
N LEU A 1128 118.66 86.98 51.77
CA LEU A 1128 118.39 87.35 53.18
C LEU A 1128 119.69 87.40 54.01
N GLU A 1129 120.66 86.52 53.72
CA GLU A 1129 121.98 86.48 54.35
C GLU A 1129 122.85 87.68 53.96
N ASP A 1130 122.82 88.09 52.69
CA ASP A 1130 123.44 89.33 52.19
C ASP A 1130 122.87 90.58 52.91
N ILE A 1131 121.54 90.66 53.03
CA ILE A 1131 120.87 91.77 53.73
C ILE A 1131 121.25 91.80 55.22
N SER A 1132 121.29 90.64 55.89
CA SER A 1132 121.71 90.52 57.29
C SER A 1132 123.17 90.98 57.49
N SER A 1133 124.06 90.61 56.57
CA SER A 1133 125.46 91.00 56.56
C SER A 1133 125.64 92.51 56.33
N GLY A 1134 124.84 93.10 55.43
CA GLY A 1134 124.79 94.54 55.19
C GLY A 1134 124.29 95.34 56.41
N ILE A 1135 123.23 94.86 57.08
CA ILE A 1135 122.70 95.47 58.32
C ILE A 1135 123.77 95.44 59.44
N SER A 1136 124.47 94.32 59.59
CA SER A 1136 125.56 94.17 60.57
C SER A 1136 126.67 95.20 60.32
N SER A 1137 127.11 95.33 59.05
CA SER A 1137 128.12 96.30 58.63
C SER A 1137 127.72 97.76 58.93
N ILE A 1138 126.43 98.10 58.80
CA ILE A 1138 125.89 99.43 59.14
C ILE A 1138 125.87 99.64 60.66
N SER A 1139 125.55 98.61 61.45
CA SER A 1139 125.57 98.66 62.92
C SER A 1139 126.98 98.95 63.48
N ASP A 1140 128.00 98.33 62.89
CA ASP A 1140 129.40 98.56 63.29
C ASP A 1140 129.85 99.99 62.95
N ALA A 1141 129.51 100.48 61.74
CA ALA A 1141 129.80 101.86 61.33
C ALA A 1141 129.12 102.90 62.25
N LEU A 1142 127.85 102.68 62.61
CA LEU A 1142 127.11 103.55 63.54
C LEU A 1142 127.74 103.55 64.95
N SER A 1143 128.27 102.41 65.39
CA SER A 1143 128.96 102.28 66.68
C SER A 1143 130.25 103.10 66.72
N SER A 1144 131.01 103.18 65.63
CA SER A 1144 132.19 104.05 65.52
C SER A 1144 131.80 105.54 65.64
N VAL A 1145 130.79 105.98 64.89
CA VAL A 1145 130.33 107.39 64.92
C VAL A 1145 129.86 107.79 66.32
N SER A 1146 129.25 106.87 67.06
CA SER A 1146 128.84 107.10 68.46
C SER A 1146 130.04 107.36 69.40
N ALA A 1147 131.17 106.69 69.16
CA ALA A 1147 132.42 106.93 69.89
C ALA A 1147 133.04 108.29 69.53
N ASP A 1148 133.08 108.65 68.24
CA ASP A 1148 133.60 109.95 67.78
C ASP A 1148 132.81 111.14 68.37
N VAL A 1149 131.48 111.06 68.36
CA VAL A 1149 130.60 112.07 68.97
C VAL A 1149 130.85 112.18 70.48
N SER A 1150 131.11 111.06 71.16
CA SER A 1150 131.42 111.03 72.59
C SER A 1150 132.76 111.72 72.90
N ALA A 1151 133.77 111.57 72.03
CA ALA A 1151 135.06 112.25 72.17
C ALA A 1151 134.92 113.78 71.99
N ILE A 1152 134.18 114.23 70.97
CA ILE A 1152 133.89 115.67 70.72
C ILE A 1152 133.15 116.29 71.92
N LYS A 1153 132.18 115.57 72.50
CA LYS A 1153 131.45 116.01 73.68
C LYS A 1153 132.37 116.23 74.89
N SER A 1154 133.40 115.40 75.07
CA SER A 1154 134.41 115.58 76.12
C SER A 1154 135.24 116.85 75.89
N GLN A 1155 135.74 117.07 74.67
CA GLN A 1155 136.53 118.26 74.31
C GLN A 1155 135.75 119.58 74.51
N THR A 1156 134.42 119.53 74.40
CA THR A 1156 133.54 120.70 74.56
C THR A 1156 133.37 121.12 76.04
N ALA A 1157 133.52 120.19 76.99
CA ALA A 1157 133.21 120.44 78.41
C ALA A 1157 134.29 121.29 79.12
N ASP A 1158 135.56 121.10 78.79
CA ASP A 1158 136.70 121.76 79.47
C ASP A 1158 136.76 123.29 79.25
N VAL A 1159 136.03 123.82 78.27
CA VAL A 1159 136.13 125.22 77.81
C VAL A 1159 135.30 126.20 78.68
N ALA A 1160 134.35 125.70 79.49
CA ALA A 1160 133.17 126.50 79.88
C ALA A 1160 133.22 127.25 81.24
N THR A 1161 134.30 127.19 82.04
CA THR A 1161 134.21 127.46 83.50
C THR A 1161 135.09 128.59 84.07
N LYS A 1162 134.71 129.88 83.85
CA LYS A 1162 135.02 131.02 84.78
C LYS A 1162 134.40 132.38 84.36
N ALA A 1163 133.43 132.90 85.14
CA ALA A 1163 133.15 134.33 85.41
C ALA A 1163 131.78 134.51 86.09
N ASP A 1164 131.76 135.17 87.26
CA ASP A 1164 130.73 135.01 88.29
C ASP A 1164 130.55 136.29 89.15
N VAL A 1165 129.42 136.54 89.84
CA VAL A 1165 128.25 137.24 89.25
C VAL A 1165 127.39 138.02 90.27
N GLU A 1166 127.35 137.64 91.56
CA GLU A 1166 126.35 138.13 92.53
C GLU A 1166 126.68 139.46 93.23
N ALA A 1167 125.81 140.48 93.06
CA ALA A 1167 125.79 141.68 93.92
C ALA A 1167 124.42 142.41 94.03
N VAL A 1168 123.46 142.15 93.14
CA VAL A 1168 122.36 143.09 92.83
C VAL A 1168 121.05 142.86 93.61
N LYS A 1169 120.88 141.75 94.34
CA LYS A 1169 119.53 141.25 94.68
C LYS A 1169 119.05 141.36 96.13
N THR A 1170 119.93 141.48 97.13
CA THR A 1170 119.55 141.16 98.53
C THR A 1170 119.53 142.37 99.48
N ASP A 1171 119.19 143.55 98.97
CA ASP A 1171 118.61 144.67 99.77
C ASP A 1171 117.13 144.91 99.41
N ILE A 1172 116.47 143.89 98.84
CA ILE A 1172 115.02 143.81 98.53
C ILE A 1172 114.11 144.03 99.77
N GLY A 1173 114.67 144.03 100.98
CA GLY A 1173 114.09 143.35 102.14
C GLY A 1173 112.79 143.90 102.72
N GLY A 1174 112.59 145.22 102.78
CA GLY A 1174 111.34 145.78 103.32
C GLY A 1174 111.36 147.24 103.77
N LYS A 1175 110.22 147.66 104.31
CA LYS A 1175 109.79 149.05 104.65
C LYS A 1175 109.60 149.93 103.40
N VAL A 1176 108.49 149.83 102.64
CA VAL A 1176 107.14 149.29 102.95
C VAL A 1176 106.41 150.11 104.04
N ASP A 1177 105.11 150.36 103.81
CA ASP A 1177 104.08 150.84 104.77
C ASP A 1177 104.24 152.21 105.47
N ALA A 1178 104.88 153.21 104.84
CA ALA A 1178 105.07 154.54 105.44
C ALA A 1178 104.56 155.74 104.60
N ILE A 1179 103.23 155.86 104.45
CA ILE A 1179 102.44 157.11 104.65
C ILE A 1179 102.68 158.30 103.67
N MET A 1180 101.70 159.03 103.11
CA MET A 1180 100.25 158.95 102.81
C MET A 1180 99.89 160.26 102.02
N PRO A 1181 98.70 160.46 101.40
CA PRO A 1181 98.60 161.14 100.10
C PRO A 1181 98.23 162.63 100.17
N VAL A 1182 98.89 163.41 101.02
CA VAL A 1182 98.42 164.76 101.44
C VAL A 1182 99.07 165.92 100.65
N LEU A 1183 99.33 165.74 99.35
CA LEU A 1183 99.80 166.84 98.47
C LEU A 1183 99.13 166.91 97.09
N TYR A 1184 97.93 166.34 96.97
CA TYR A 1184 96.93 166.75 95.96
C TYR A 1184 96.60 168.26 96.00
N VAL A 1185 97.02 168.97 97.07
CA VAL A 1185 96.86 170.42 97.27
C VAL A 1185 98.14 171.21 96.88
N ALA A 1186 98.98 170.63 96.01
CA ALA A 1186 99.87 171.35 95.09
C ALA A 1186 99.54 170.93 93.63
N VAL A 1187 98.26 170.97 93.20
CA VAL A 1187 97.53 172.21 92.86
C VAL A 1187 98.38 173.07 91.90
N VAL A 1188 97.95 173.23 90.64
CA VAL A 1188 96.92 174.20 90.19
C VAL A 1188 97.31 175.68 90.47
N LEU A 1189 98.14 175.98 91.47
CA LEU A 1189 98.86 177.25 91.61
C LEU A 1189 99.95 177.40 90.53
N ALA A 1190 100.58 176.28 90.12
CA ALA A 1190 101.57 176.24 89.05
C ALA A 1190 100.99 176.39 87.62
N LEU A 1191 99.66 176.39 87.45
CA LEU A 1191 99.01 176.59 86.15
C LEU A 1191 98.71 178.06 85.82
N LEU A 1192 98.85 178.96 86.79
CA LEU A 1192 98.59 180.40 86.63
C LEU A 1192 99.81 181.27 86.96
N ALA A 1193 100.69 180.81 87.85
CA ALA A 1193 102.06 181.30 87.94
C ALA A 1193 102.98 180.33 87.16
N PHE A 1194 103.69 180.72 86.09
CA PHE A 1194 104.12 182.07 85.75
C PHE A 1194 103.90 182.39 84.26
N ILE A 1195 102.64 182.49 83.83
CA ILE A 1195 102.23 183.12 82.56
C ILE A 1195 102.70 184.60 82.47
N PHE A 1196 103.08 185.19 83.61
CA PHE A 1196 103.71 186.52 83.69
C PHE A 1196 105.26 186.51 83.62
N ALA A 1197 105.91 185.35 83.42
CA ALA A 1197 107.35 185.27 83.04
C ALA A 1197 107.63 185.97 81.70
N LEU A 1198 106.59 186.03 80.86
CA LEU A 1198 106.44 186.59 79.53
C LEU A 1198 107.14 187.94 79.27
N LEU A 1199 107.42 188.74 80.31
CA LEU A 1199 107.67 190.17 80.19
C LEU A 1199 108.94 190.68 80.90
N ALA A 1200 109.70 189.85 81.64
CA ALA A 1200 110.61 190.34 82.69
C ALA A 1200 112.13 190.26 82.42
N TYR A 1201 112.62 189.56 81.39
CA TYR A 1201 114.01 189.72 80.92
C TYR A 1201 114.19 189.62 79.41
N THR A 1202 113.37 190.39 78.70
CA THR A 1202 113.83 191.02 77.47
C THR A 1202 115.03 191.94 77.76
N ALA A 1203 115.86 192.21 76.74
CA ALA A 1203 116.84 193.31 76.70
C ALA A 1203 118.23 193.18 77.38
N ALA A 1204 118.97 192.10 77.09
CA ALA A 1204 120.42 192.21 76.79
C ALA A 1204 120.81 191.16 75.73
N ARG A 1205 121.07 191.52 74.46
CA ARG A 1205 122.35 192.04 73.92
C ARG A 1205 123.52 191.07 74.14
N ARG A 1206 124.36 190.71 73.15
CA ARG A 1206 124.54 191.07 71.72
C ARG A 1206 125.37 189.92 71.09
N LYS A 1207 125.50 189.75 69.78
CA LYS A 1207 125.39 190.71 68.67
C LYS A 1207 124.90 190.03 67.40
#